data_AF-A0A397ESB5-F1
#
_entry.id   AF-A0A397ESB5-F1
#
_cell.length_a   1.000
_cell.length_b   1.000
_cell.length_c   1.000
_cell.angle_alpha   90.00
_cell.angle_beta   90.00
_cell.angle_gamma   90.00
#
_symmetry.space_group_name_H-M   'P 1'
#
loop_
_entity.id
_entity.type
_entity.pdbx_description
1 polymer ?
#
loop_
_entity_poly.entity_id
_entity_poly.type
_entity_poly.pdbx_seq_one_letter_code
_entity_poly.pdbx_strand_id
1 'polypeptide(L)'
;DGSVRAQPNNDADEGDDIEDVASNADIPIVSMVDDLPLFADDANKKLHAQIRANEKRMQTVKHEISEAVGRHAIMDEHLKNVKQELINTQSLQNSKLKEISTEEHLRQVSDREAGRVKQELKRLETDYNDIENKLNAIQNFLFKGNEDMDNFKMQMNWNQDEMEQWAMAAKQKEDDNMALEKYTRADDSRIKELTLEIEKLTKALQTQKQLVENEVCDSATETQAKQIELDKTADEFRSMHEERQKLVKQWQDTIDAMKRRDTEIAQAGDTFAAKKLALDEKKDDLAEHKHRLKLHEQDNNELQLKIAAKERLQSKIRADLMAATTRLQEFRDQVELLKSQLTSAVTQLNQQRSYNAHKASNLESMKEDLDVNRNRYKTTKKILDACMNSTVDAETLAKNAETDLNAMETESKRFDKEIALLKDQMFRRSQVLFTLRQSEAGLIAEISGAQAANRNLQAKIKLLDQSALRQQELVYNGEFQIQQMERKVSRASGERSADETKALKAEIDTLQAEFDEALAQYTMLQTQCKKLSDERAAQDRAKKALLKTRDEITAKIAKHELENESASNSLRGILMEKEELLVQADLQKLEVKRLKDLLNSRADEVFSLENREFQLKKSMDERKREISVHREVQRAQVKAAEEERHKISVEHGDREMRVTKLQAKFETLCKTSPFGNADDQDGQERSQAYFVIKAAQRREELQREGDELDDKIRVSEKEVRALTKTLQHLEGRNTEYRKSFHRADMVGEDAAKMNQLEDQVKSAEDTLFKRKKEIQRLQMEIETEHNRIQELEIQHRHFKEHNENLTAAQAQVTKELEFEKDKAAKVTKRMDKLVKDLRNKREAPAGTIEEVVLDVFAAKEINNGVLYTLGQLAHEFPELSDVLQTSVKALNLHIPALPPGSTSSTRSTKGGGGATDSRPTSARSDRSDDVDIPLAAVKTHVLVKVVEFINYHHEHPMKDIPTPITTSFEDVVDDWDLDFINESYEMIFELILAANYLDISPLLNLACAKISGVIYGRSPDQIREIFDIEAPFTAEEEAFIRQENQWPEMG
;
A
#
# COMPACT_ATOMS: atom_id res chain seq x y z
N ASP A 1 42.19 -39.15 -4.75
CA ASP A 1 42.73 -38.98 -6.11
C ASP A 1 43.18 -37.54 -6.28
N GLY A 2 44.01 -37.21 -7.28
CA GLY A 2 44.53 -35.85 -7.47
C GLY A 2 44.89 -35.54 -8.92
N SER A 3 44.36 -34.43 -9.44
CA SER A 3 44.70 -33.87 -10.76
C SER A 3 44.47 -32.35 -10.71
N VAL A 4 45.48 -31.48 -10.55
CA VAL A 4 46.62 -31.14 -11.42
C VAL A 4 46.28 -30.10 -12.51
N ARG A 5 46.74 -28.87 -12.28
CA ARG A 5 47.23 -27.84 -13.25
C ARG A 5 47.57 -26.55 -12.47
N ALA A 6 48.59 -25.76 -12.78
CA ALA A 6 49.73 -25.93 -13.69
C ALA A 6 50.91 -25.01 -13.29
N GLN A 7 52.13 -25.32 -13.75
CA GLN A 7 53.26 -24.39 -13.94
C GLN A 7 53.34 -24.00 -15.45
N PRO A 8 54.24 -23.11 -15.95
CA PRO A 8 55.32 -22.35 -15.29
C PRO A 8 55.37 -20.83 -15.65
N ASN A 9 56.41 -20.15 -15.11
CA ASN A 9 57.20 -18.97 -15.56
C ASN A 9 56.68 -18.09 -16.73
N ASN A 10 56.84 -16.75 -16.70
CA ASN A 10 58.14 -16.05 -16.83
C ASN A 10 58.05 -14.52 -16.51
N ASP A 11 59.20 -13.85 -16.32
CA ASP A 11 59.47 -12.38 -16.36
C ASP A 11 58.75 -11.48 -15.30
N ALA A 12 59.43 -10.74 -14.40
CA ALA A 12 60.30 -9.55 -14.55
C ALA A 12 59.54 -8.24 -14.84
N ASP A 13 59.72 -7.09 -14.18
CA ASP A 13 60.42 -6.66 -12.92
C ASP A 13 59.53 -5.52 -12.28
N GLU A 14 59.88 -4.54 -11.40
CA GLU A 14 61.10 -3.89 -10.84
C GLU A 14 60.81 -3.30 -9.42
N GLY A 15 61.81 -3.23 -8.52
CA GLY A 15 61.83 -2.41 -7.26
C GLY A 15 61.06 -2.95 -6.03
N ASP A 16 61.47 -2.77 -4.77
CA ASP A 16 62.64 -2.08 -4.18
C ASP A 16 63.22 -2.86 -2.97
N ASP A 17 64.48 -2.55 -2.67
CA ASP A 17 65.42 -3.16 -1.72
C ASP A 17 64.96 -3.35 -0.25
N ILE A 18 65.33 -4.49 0.34
CA ILE A 18 65.91 -4.55 1.71
C ILE A 18 67.11 -5.52 1.68
N GLU A 19 68.32 -5.00 1.93
CA GLU A 19 69.58 -5.76 1.90
C GLU A 19 69.86 -6.62 3.16
N ASP A 20 70.85 -7.52 3.03
CA ASP A 20 71.41 -8.38 4.07
C ASP A 20 71.82 -7.66 5.38
N VAL A 21 71.50 -8.29 6.52
CA VAL A 21 72.43 -8.34 7.68
C VAL A 21 72.44 -9.75 8.28
N ALA A 22 73.15 -10.67 7.63
CA ALA A 22 73.38 -12.02 8.13
C ALA A 22 74.55 -12.10 9.14
N SER A 23 74.46 -11.45 10.30
CA SER A 23 75.39 -11.72 11.41
C SER A 23 74.92 -11.27 12.81
N ASN A 24 74.57 -12.23 13.66
CA ASN A 24 75.25 -12.41 14.94
C ASN A 24 74.94 -13.81 15.50
N ALA A 25 75.98 -14.52 15.95
CA ALA A 25 75.82 -15.80 16.61
C ALA A 25 75.35 -15.61 18.06
N ASP A 26 74.78 -16.66 18.66
CA ASP A 26 74.67 -16.76 20.12
C ASP A 26 76.06 -16.62 20.75
N ILE A 27 76.36 -15.42 21.26
CA ILE A 27 77.46 -15.22 22.21
C ILE A 27 76.90 -15.66 23.58
N PRO A 28 77.37 -16.77 24.16
CA PRO A 28 76.93 -17.13 25.50
C PRO A 28 77.44 -16.06 26.45
N ILE A 29 76.55 -15.34 27.11
CA ILE A 29 76.93 -14.39 28.17
C ILE A 29 77.35 -15.23 29.38
N VAL A 30 78.62 -15.65 29.38
CA VAL A 30 79.25 -16.38 30.48
C VAL A 30 79.45 -15.41 31.64
N SER A 31 78.40 -15.20 32.43
CA SER A 31 78.45 -14.46 33.68
C SER A 31 79.37 -15.18 34.68
N MET A 32 80.66 -14.82 34.68
CA MET A 32 81.65 -15.22 35.68
C MET A 32 81.39 -14.60 37.07
N VAL A 33 80.17 -14.06 37.29
CA VAL A 33 79.74 -13.33 38.50
C VAL A 33 78.85 -14.20 39.41
N ASP A 34 78.24 -15.27 38.88
CA ASP A 34 77.21 -16.06 39.57
C ASP A 34 77.76 -17.18 40.49
N ASP A 35 79.06 -17.50 40.41
CA ASP A 35 79.66 -18.61 41.16
C ASP A 35 80.17 -18.19 42.56
N LEU A 36 79.70 -18.91 43.59
CA LEU A 36 80.18 -18.73 44.97
C LEU A 36 81.69 -19.00 45.07
N PRO A 37 82.43 -18.29 45.94
CA PRO A 37 83.82 -18.59 46.21
C PRO A 37 84.01 -20.03 46.69
N LEU A 38 85.11 -20.68 46.28
CA LEU A 38 85.41 -22.08 46.61
C LEU A 38 85.44 -22.37 48.13
N PHE A 39 85.69 -21.35 48.95
CA PHE A 39 85.70 -21.43 50.41
C PHE A 39 84.32 -21.29 51.09
N ALA A 40 83.23 -21.11 50.33
CA ALA A 40 81.91 -20.90 50.91
C ALA A 40 81.39 -22.14 51.64
N ASP A 41 80.86 -21.95 52.85
CA ASP A 41 80.28 -23.04 53.67
C ASP A 41 79.09 -23.72 52.99
N ASP A 42 78.86 -24.99 53.30
CA ASP A 42 77.76 -25.78 52.73
C ASP A 42 76.37 -25.23 53.10
N ALA A 43 76.25 -24.49 54.20
CA ALA A 43 75.03 -23.74 54.52
C ALA A 43 74.76 -22.63 53.49
N ASN A 44 75.79 -21.87 53.12
CA ASN A 44 75.70 -20.78 52.14
C ASN A 44 75.48 -21.31 50.72
N LYS A 45 76.12 -22.43 50.35
CA LYS A 45 75.86 -23.14 49.08
C LYS A 45 74.40 -23.63 48.99
N LYS A 46 73.86 -24.22 50.06
CA LYS A 46 72.44 -24.64 50.13
C LYS A 46 71.49 -23.45 50.04
N LEU A 47 71.77 -22.36 50.74
CA LEU A 47 70.97 -21.14 50.69
C LEU A 47 70.98 -20.52 49.28
N HIS A 48 72.13 -20.45 48.61
CA HIS A 48 72.20 -19.97 47.22
C HIS A 48 71.43 -20.88 46.26
N ALA A 49 71.51 -22.21 46.41
CA ALA A 49 70.73 -23.14 45.61
C ALA A 49 69.21 -22.95 45.82
N GLN A 50 68.77 -22.68 47.07
CA GLN A 50 67.38 -22.32 47.37
C GLN A 50 66.97 -20.97 46.76
N ILE A 51 67.82 -19.95 46.84
CA ILE A 51 67.59 -18.64 46.19
C ILE A 51 67.44 -18.83 44.68
N ARG A 52 68.36 -19.54 44.01
CA ARG A 52 68.30 -19.79 42.55
C ARG A 52 67.08 -20.62 42.14
N ALA A 53 66.66 -21.59 42.97
CA ALA A 53 65.41 -22.32 42.75
C ALA A 53 64.18 -21.41 42.87
N ASN A 54 64.17 -20.50 43.85
CA ASN A 54 63.11 -19.52 44.04
C ASN A 54 63.10 -18.43 42.96
N GLU A 55 64.25 -17.96 42.49
CA GLU A 55 64.38 -17.03 41.36
C GLU A 55 63.89 -17.65 40.06
N LYS A 56 64.28 -18.90 39.76
CA LYS A 56 63.77 -19.64 38.60
C LYS A 56 62.25 -19.83 38.70
N ARG A 57 61.73 -20.21 39.87
CA ARG A 57 60.29 -20.33 40.12
C ARG A 57 59.58 -18.98 39.96
N MET A 58 60.16 -17.89 40.43
CA MET A 58 59.62 -16.53 40.26
C MET A 58 59.61 -16.10 38.79
N GLN A 59 60.62 -16.47 37.99
CA GLN A 59 60.61 -16.23 36.55
C GLN A 59 59.52 -17.03 35.84
N THR A 60 59.37 -18.32 36.16
CA THR A 60 58.29 -19.17 35.63
C THR A 60 56.91 -18.61 36.00
N VAL A 61 56.66 -18.32 37.28
CA VAL A 61 55.39 -17.74 37.74
C VAL A 61 55.14 -16.35 37.14
N LYS A 62 56.18 -15.52 36.93
CA LYS A 62 56.02 -14.24 36.24
C LYS A 62 55.63 -14.43 34.76
N HIS A 63 56.16 -15.44 34.10
CA HIS A 63 55.77 -15.78 32.73
C HIS A 63 54.32 -16.30 32.66
N GLU A 64 53.95 -17.24 33.54
CA GLU A 64 52.58 -17.75 33.70
C GLU A 64 51.57 -16.62 33.98
N ILE A 65 51.90 -15.68 34.86
CA ILE A 65 51.07 -14.48 35.14
C ILE A 65 50.98 -13.58 33.89
N SER A 66 52.09 -13.34 33.20
CA SER A 66 52.09 -12.51 31.98
C SER A 66 51.24 -13.12 30.87
N GLU A 67 51.27 -14.44 30.71
CA GLU A 67 50.46 -15.18 29.75
C GLU A 67 48.98 -15.20 30.15
N ALA A 68 48.68 -15.39 31.44
CA ALA A 68 47.31 -15.34 31.96
C ALA A 68 46.68 -13.94 31.83
N VAL A 69 47.43 -12.86 32.09
CA VAL A 69 46.98 -11.48 31.87
C VAL A 69 46.77 -11.20 30.39
N GLY A 70 47.66 -11.68 29.51
CA GLY A 70 47.47 -11.59 28.05
C GLY A 70 46.21 -12.31 27.58
N ARG A 71 45.98 -13.54 28.06
CA ARG A 71 44.74 -14.29 27.77
C ARG A 71 43.49 -13.59 28.31
N HIS A 72 43.53 -13.03 29.52
CA HIS A 72 42.42 -12.27 30.10
C HIS A 72 42.07 -11.03 29.25
N ALA A 73 43.07 -10.27 28.81
CA ALA A 73 42.84 -9.08 27.97
C ALA A 73 42.17 -9.44 26.63
N ILE A 74 42.62 -10.51 25.97
CA ILE A 74 42.02 -11.03 24.73
C ILE A 74 40.59 -11.53 24.98
N MET A 75 40.34 -12.21 26.10
CA MET A 75 38.99 -12.69 26.48
C MET A 75 38.03 -11.54 26.82
N ASP A 76 38.50 -10.46 27.46
CA ASP A 76 37.71 -9.25 27.72
C ASP A 76 37.35 -8.50 26.43
N GLU A 77 38.29 -8.42 25.47
CA GLU A 77 38.04 -7.81 24.17
C GLU A 77 37.07 -8.66 23.34
N HIS A 78 37.25 -9.98 23.31
CA HIS A 78 36.29 -10.90 22.72
C HIS A 78 34.90 -10.81 23.37
N LEU A 79 34.82 -10.69 24.70
CA LEU A 79 33.56 -10.52 25.43
C LEU A 79 32.86 -9.20 25.09
N LYS A 80 33.61 -8.11 24.88
CA LYS A 80 33.05 -6.83 24.40
C LYS A 80 32.51 -6.97 22.98
N ASN A 81 33.23 -7.65 22.10
CA ASN A 81 32.79 -7.88 20.72
C ASN A 81 31.54 -8.77 20.67
N VAL A 82 31.48 -9.86 21.47
CA VAL A 82 30.27 -10.69 21.61
C VAL A 82 29.09 -9.90 22.17
N LYS A 83 29.30 -9.00 23.14
CA LYS A 83 28.25 -8.10 23.65
C LYS A 83 27.78 -7.11 22.58
N GLN A 84 28.68 -6.58 21.75
CA GLN A 84 28.33 -5.71 20.64
C GLN A 84 27.51 -6.47 19.58
N GLU A 85 27.90 -7.68 19.20
CA GLU A 85 27.13 -8.49 18.24
C GLU A 85 25.78 -8.96 18.80
N LEU A 86 25.67 -9.19 20.11
CA LEU A 86 24.37 -9.42 20.76
C LEU A 86 23.46 -8.19 20.62
N ILE A 87 23.97 -6.98 20.87
CA ILE A 87 23.22 -5.72 20.70
C ILE A 87 22.85 -5.49 19.22
N ASN A 88 23.77 -5.75 18.28
CA ASN A 88 23.52 -5.67 16.84
C ASN A 88 22.36 -6.63 16.44
N THR A 89 22.43 -7.87 16.92
CA THR A 89 21.42 -8.92 16.66
C THR A 89 20.07 -8.57 17.27
N GLN A 90 20.04 -8.06 18.50
CA GLN A 90 18.81 -7.63 19.18
C GLN A 90 18.19 -6.41 18.49
N SER A 91 18.99 -5.47 17.98
CA SER A 91 18.52 -4.33 17.18
C SER A 91 17.94 -4.78 15.83
N LEU A 92 18.54 -5.78 15.19
CA LEU A 92 18.03 -6.41 13.97
C LEU A 92 16.72 -7.17 14.23
N GLN A 93 16.62 -7.91 15.34
CA GLN A 93 15.41 -8.60 15.78
C GLN A 93 14.27 -7.59 16.05
N ASN A 94 14.55 -6.50 16.76
CA ASN A 94 13.58 -5.44 17.03
C ASN A 94 13.12 -4.74 15.74
N SER A 95 14.01 -4.57 14.76
CA SER A 95 13.65 -4.09 13.43
C SER A 95 12.74 -5.07 12.70
N LYS A 96 13.02 -6.38 12.76
CA LYS A 96 12.18 -7.42 12.16
C LYS A 96 10.81 -7.55 12.82
N LEU A 97 10.70 -7.36 14.14
CA LEU A 97 9.40 -7.31 14.84
C LEU A 97 8.56 -6.09 14.43
N LYS A 98 9.22 -4.96 14.11
CA LYS A 98 8.55 -3.79 13.53
C LYS A 98 8.11 -4.04 12.08
N GLU A 99 8.95 -4.67 11.26
CA GLU A 99 8.55 -5.10 9.91
C GLU A 99 7.33 -6.03 9.95
N ILE A 100 7.35 -7.08 10.78
CA ILE A 100 6.24 -8.03 10.95
C ILE A 100 4.95 -7.31 11.36
N SER A 101 4.98 -6.40 12.34
CA SER A 101 3.75 -5.68 12.73
C SER A 101 3.25 -4.71 11.65
N THR A 102 4.12 -4.15 10.79
CA THR A 102 3.68 -3.42 9.60
C THR A 102 3.09 -4.33 8.51
N GLU A 103 3.62 -5.54 8.30
CA GLU A 103 3.05 -6.54 7.39
C GLU A 103 1.68 -7.04 7.88
N GLU A 104 1.53 -7.29 9.19
CA GLU A 104 0.24 -7.63 9.79
C GLU A 104 -0.79 -6.51 9.64
N HIS A 105 -0.39 -5.25 9.85
CA HIS A 105 -1.27 -4.11 9.61
C HIS A 105 -1.68 -3.99 8.14
N LEU A 106 -0.74 -4.11 7.20
CA LEU A 106 -1.02 -4.10 5.75
C LEU A 106 -1.94 -5.25 5.34
N ARG A 107 -1.72 -6.45 5.89
CA ARG A 107 -2.60 -7.61 5.71
C ARG A 107 -4.02 -7.32 6.23
N GLN A 108 -4.16 -6.77 7.44
CA GLN A 108 -5.49 -6.42 7.96
C GLN A 108 -6.21 -5.37 7.10
N VAL A 109 -5.49 -4.39 6.52
CA VAL A 109 -6.07 -3.42 5.58
C VAL A 109 -6.52 -4.12 4.29
N SER A 110 -5.70 -5.03 3.75
CA SER A 110 -6.06 -5.87 2.59
C SER A 110 -7.29 -6.76 2.86
N ASP A 111 -7.36 -7.40 4.03
CA ASP A 111 -8.49 -8.23 4.45
C ASP A 111 -9.78 -7.40 4.61
N ARG A 112 -9.69 -6.15 5.08
CA ARG A 112 -10.83 -5.21 5.17
C ARG A 112 -11.32 -4.78 3.79
N GLU A 113 -10.42 -4.42 2.87
CA GLU A 113 -10.78 -4.05 1.49
C GLU A 113 -11.34 -5.25 0.70
N ALA A 114 -10.75 -6.44 0.85
CA ALA A 114 -11.30 -7.68 0.31
C ALA A 114 -12.70 -7.97 0.88
N GLY A 115 -12.92 -7.69 2.17
CA GLY A 115 -14.24 -7.72 2.80
C GLY A 115 -15.24 -6.74 2.18
N ARG A 116 -14.83 -5.49 1.94
CA ARG A 116 -15.66 -4.45 1.29
C ARG A 116 -16.04 -4.84 -0.14
N VAL A 117 -15.07 -5.22 -0.97
CA VAL A 117 -15.29 -5.68 -2.35
C VAL A 117 -16.20 -6.92 -2.38
N LYS A 118 -16.10 -7.83 -1.40
CA LYS A 118 -16.98 -9.00 -1.29
C LYS A 118 -18.43 -8.64 -0.88
N GLN A 119 -18.65 -7.54 -0.18
CA GLN A 119 -20.00 -7.00 0.07
C GLN A 119 -20.56 -6.28 -1.16
N GLU A 120 -19.75 -5.48 -1.85
CA GLU A 120 -20.12 -4.82 -3.11
C GLU A 120 -20.47 -5.84 -4.20
N LEU A 121 -19.70 -6.93 -4.34
CA LEU A 121 -19.96 -8.01 -5.28
C LEU A 121 -21.29 -8.72 -4.97
N LYS A 122 -21.60 -9.01 -3.70
CA LYS A 122 -22.91 -9.56 -3.31
C LYS A 122 -24.08 -8.63 -3.65
N ARG A 123 -23.88 -7.31 -3.54
CA ARG A 123 -24.90 -6.33 -3.92
C ARG A 123 -25.11 -6.31 -5.43
N LEU A 124 -24.03 -6.35 -6.22
CA LEU A 124 -24.11 -6.46 -7.68
C LEU A 124 -24.73 -7.79 -8.13
N GLU A 125 -24.52 -8.87 -7.37
CA GLU A 125 -25.17 -10.16 -7.58
C GLU A 125 -26.69 -10.09 -7.31
N THR A 126 -27.13 -9.41 -6.24
CA THR A 126 -28.57 -9.15 -6.03
C THR A 126 -29.14 -8.24 -7.11
N ASP A 127 -28.46 -7.17 -7.50
CA ASP A 127 -28.91 -6.24 -8.54
C ASP A 127 -28.99 -6.92 -9.91
N TYR A 128 -28.05 -7.84 -10.22
CA TYR A 128 -28.07 -8.71 -11.41
C TYR A 128 -29.31 -9.62 -11.42
N ASN A 129 -29.55 -10.36 -10.35
CA ASN A 129 -30.71 -11.26 -10.23
C ASN A 129 -32.03 -10.48 -10.39
N ASP A 130 -32.09 -9.27 -9.85
CA ASP A 130 -33.22 -8.37 -9.98
C ASP A 130 -33.44 -7.88 -11.42
N ILE A 131 -32.37 -7.71 -12.21
CA ILE A 131 -32.44 -7.38 -13.64
C ILE A 131 -32.83 -8.61 -14.48
N GLU A 132 -32.30 -9.80 -14.15
CA GLU A 132 -32.66 -11.06 -14.81
C GLU A 132 -34.14 -11.39 -14.60
N ASN A 133 -34.66 -11.22 -13.38
CA ASN A 133 -36.10 -11.35 -13.10
C ASN A 133 -36.96 -10.37 -13.91
N LYS A 134 -36.51 -9.11 -14.07
CA LYS A 134 -37.20 -8.10 -14.92
C LYS A 134 -37.14 -8.48 -16.40
N LEU A 135 -36.01 -8.98 -16.88
CA LEU A 135 -35.85 -9.46 -18.26
C LEU A 135 -36.77 -10.65 -18.54
N ASN A 136 -36.81 -11.64 -17.66
CA ASN A 136 -37.69 -12.81 -17.77
C ASN A 136 -39.17 -12.39 -17.76
N ALA A 137 -39.56 -11.43 -16.92
CA ALA A 137 -40.92 -10.87 -16.95
C ALA A 137 -41.23 -10.18 -18.29
N ILE A 138 -40.32 -9.34 -18.80
CA ILE A 138 -40.48 -8.66 -20.10
C ILE A 138 -40.54 -9.66 -21.26
N GLN A 139 -39.73 -10.71 -21.26
CA GLN A 139 -39.77 -11.78 -22.27
C GLN A 139 -41.11 -12.52 -22.24
N ASN A 140 -41.65 -12.85 -21.07
CA ASN A 140 -42.97 -13.47 -20.94
C ASN A 140 -44.10 -12.55 -21.44
N PHE A 141 -44.03 -11.25 -21.18
CA PHE A 141 -44.96 -10.26 -21.76
C PHE A 141 -44.84 -10.14 -23.28
N LEU A 142 -43.61 -10.16 -23.82
CA LEU A 142 -43.35 -10.13 -25.26
C LEU A 142 -43.85 -11.39 -25.98
N PHE A 143 -43.59 -12.56 -25.40
CA PHE A 143 -44.08 -13.84 -25.92
C PHE A 143 -45.61 -13.85 -25.99
N LYS A 144 -46.27 -13.49 -24.88
CA LYS A 144 -47.73 -13.44 -24.83
C LYS A 144 -48.31 -12.37 -25.78
N GLY A 145 -47.71 -11.18 -25.84
CA GLY A 145 -48.13 -10.13 -26.78
C GLY A 145 -47.97 -10.54 -28.24
N ASN A 146 -46.98 -11.38 -28.57
CA ASN A 146 -46.85 -11.96 -29.90
C ASN A 146 -47.87 -13.09 -30.15
N GLU A 147 -48.14 -13.95 -29.16
CA GLU A 147 -49.21 -14.96 -29.24
C GLU A 147 -50.59 -14.30 -29.47
N ASP A 148 -50.93 -13.26 -28.70
CA ASP A 148 -52.14 -12.46 -28.90
C ASP A 148 -52.16 -11.79 -30.30
N MET A 149 -51.02 -11.26 -30.78
CA MET A 149 -50.90 -10.68 -32.12
C MET A 149 -51.08 -11.73 -33.25
N ASP A 150 -50.52 -12.92 -33.11
CA ASP A 150 -50.66 -13.99 -34.11
C ASP A 150 -52.08 -14.59 -34.09
N ASN A 151 -52.73 -14.65 -32.92
CA ASN A 151 -54.17 -14.93 -32.81
C ASN A 151 -55.01 -13.87 -33.56
N PHE A 152 -54.69 -12.58 -33.44
CA PHE A 152 -55.38 -11.53 -34.21
C PHE A 152 -55.11 -11.62 -35.72
N LYS A 153 -53.90 -12.00 -36.16
CA LYS A 153 -53.61 -12.26 -37.60
C LYS A 153 -54.43 -13.44 -38.12
N MET A 154 -54.49 -14.54 -37.36
CA MET A 154 -55.28 -15.73 -37.67
C MET A 154 -56.77 -15.37 -37.83
N GLN A 155 -57.32 -14.60 -36.87
CA GLN A 155 -58.70 -14.13 -36.92
C GLN A 155 -58.94 -13.15 -38.09
N MET A 156 -57.99 -12.26 -38.39
CA MET A 156 -58.07 -11.35 -39.53
C MET A 156 -58.07 -12.11 -40.86
N ASN A 157 -57.25 -13.16 -41.00
CA ASN A 157 -57.26 -14.00 -42.20
C ASN A 157 -58.59 -14.75 -42.33
N TRP A 158 -59.12 -15.32 -41.23
CA TRP A 158 -60.43 -15.97 -41.25
C TRP A 158 -61.57 -15.02 -41.64
N ASN A 159 -61.57 -13.79 -41.11
CA ASN A 159 -62.56 -12.77 -41.49
C ASN A 159 -62.42 -12.35 -42.97
N GLN A 160 -61.20 -12.35 -43.51
CA GLN A 160 -60.93 -12.09 -44.94
C GLN A 160 -61.39 -13.26 -45.81
N ASP A 161 -61.02 -14.50 -45.46
CA ASP A 161 -61.43 -15.73 -46.14
C ASP A 161 -62.97 -15.86 -46.15
N GLU A 162 -63.64 -15.54 -45.05
CA GLU A 162 -65.09 -15.53 -44.95
C GLU A 162 -65.70 -14.44 -45.85
N MET A 163 -65.15 -13.22 -45.84
CA MET A 163 -65.63 -12.14 -46.71
C MET A 163 -65.47 -12.47 -48.20
N GLU A 164 -64.34 -13.08 -48.59
CA GLU A 164 -64.10 -13.54 -49.97
C GLU A 164 -65.00 -14.72 -50.35
N GLN A 165 -65.29 -15.64 -49.43
CA GLN A 165 -66.28 -16.70 -49.64
C GLN A 165 -67.70 -16.15 -49.82
N TRP A 166 -68.13 -15.18 -49.00
CA TRP A 166 -69.43 -14.52 -49.18
C TRP A 166 -69.49 -13.73 -50.50
N ALA A 167 -68.41 -13.04 -50.88
CA ALA A 167 -68.34 -12.32 -52.16
C ALA A 167 -68.37 -13.27 -53.37
N MET A 168 -67.63 -14.39 -53.33
CA MET A 168 -67.69 -15.41 -54.38
C MET A 168 -69.03 -16.13 -54.41
N ALA A 169 -69.66 -16.43 -53.26
CA ALA A 169 -70.98 -17.05 -53.21
C ALA A 169 -72.07 -16.11 -53.76
N ALA A 170 -72.01 -14.82 -53.45
CA ALA A 170 -72.90 -13.80 -54.00
C ALA A 170 -72.73 -13.68 -55.52
N LYS A 171 -71.48 -13.53 -55.99
CA LYS A 171 -71.18 -13.45 -57.43
C LYS A 171 -71.58 -14.74 -58.16
N GLN A 172 -71.29 -15.91 -57.61
CA GLN A 172 -71.67 -17.18 -58.23
C GLN A 172 -73.20 -17.34 -58.26
N LYS A 173 -73.95 -16.79 -57.29
CA LYS A 173 -75.41 -16.74 -57.37
C LYS A 173 -75.94 -15.75 -58.41
N GLU A 174 -75.23 -14.66 -58.68
CA GLU A 174 -75.51 -13.75 -59.79
C GLU A 174 -75.22 -14.41 -61.16
N ASP A 175 -74.06 -15.05 -61.30
CA ASP A 175 -73.66 -15.82 -62.49
C ASP A 175 -74.59 -17.04 -62.71
N ASP A 176 -74.97 -17.78 -61.67
CA ASP A 176 -75.96 -18.87 -61.71
C ASP A 176 -77.33 -18.34 -62.18
N ASN A 177 -77.77 -17.17 -61.71
CA ASN A 177 -79.05 -16.58 -62.09
C ASN A 177 -79.03 -16.11 -63.56
N MET A 178 -77.94 -15.49 -64.01
CA MET A 178 -77.72 -15.19 -65.43
C MET A 178 -77.60 -16.45 -66.29
N ALA A 179 -77.08 -17.56 -65.74
CA ALA A 179 -77.02 -18.84 -66.42
C ALA A 179 -78.42 -19.49 -66.51
N LEU A 180 -79.22 -19.45 -65.46
CA LEU A 180 -80.63 -19.90 -65.47
C LEU A 180 -81.48 -19.08 -66.45
N GLU A 181 -81.26 -17.78 -66.58
CA GLU A 181 -81.95 -16.96 -67.58
C GLU A 181 -81.51 -17.27 -69.02
N LYS A 182 -80.31 -17.83 -69.22
CA LYS A 182 -79.84 -18.35 -70.52
C LYS A 182 -80.34 -19.77 -70.77
N TYR A 183 -80.32 -20.64 -69.77
CA TYR A 183 -80.76 -22.03 -69.86
C TYR A 183 -82.27 -22.13 -70.06
N THR A 184 -83.10 -21.35 -69.35
CA THR A 184 -84.56 -21.29 -69.64
C THR A 184 -84.85 -20.96 -71.11
N ARG A 185 -84.15 -19.96 -71.67
CA ARG A 185 -84.25 -19.58 -73.10
C ARG A 185 -83.69 -20.65 -74.06
N ALA A 186 -82.77 -21.50 -73.60
CA ALA A 186 -82.14 -22.57 -74.38
C ALA A 186 -82.89 -23.90 -74.26
N ASP A 187 -83.49 -24.23 -73.13
CA ASP A 187 -84.34 -25.40 -72.94
C ASP A 187 -85.67 -25.21 -73.69
N ASP A 188 -86.18 -23.98 -73.75
CA ASP A 188 -87.24 -23.58 -74.69
C ASP A 188 -86.87 -23.88 -76.16
N SER A 189 -85.60 -24.05 -76.53
CA SER A 189 -85.20 -24.60 -77.84
C SER A 189 -84.90 -26.10 -77.80
N ARG A 190 -84.15 -26.61 -76.81
CA ARG A 190 -83.68 -28.00 -76.75
C ARG A 190 -84.80 -29.01 -76.41
N ILE A 191 -85.87 -28.61 -75.73
CA ILE A 191 -87.10 -29.42 -75.57
C ILE A 191 -87.71 -29.75 -76.94
N LYS A 192 -87.62 -28.83 -77.92
CA LYS A 192 -88.10 -29.02 -79.29
C LYS A 192 -87.21 -29.98 -80.11
N GLU A 193 -85.99 -30.27 -79.63
CA GLU A 193 -85.02 -31.14 -80.31
C GLU A 193 -84.87 -32.53 -79.65
N LEU A 194 -84.75 -32.62 -78.32
CA LEU A 194 -84.49 -33.90 -77.62
C LEU A 194 -85.62 -34.93 -77.77
N THR A 195 -86.85 -34.44 -77.98
CA THR A 195 -88.02 -35.24 -78.35
C THR A 195 -87.81 -36.08 -79.62
N LEU A 196 -86.79 -35.75 -80.43
CA LEU A 196 -86.49 -36.32 -81.75
C LEU A 196 -85.29 -37.30 -81.75
N GLU A 197 -84.60 -37.49 -80.62
CA GLU A 197 -83.26 -38.11 -80.59
C GLU A 197 -83.12 -39.36 -79.69
N ILE A 198 -83.92 -39.47 -78.62
CA ILE A 198 -83.86 -40.56 -77.61
C ILE A 198 -84.06 -41.97 -78.21
N GLU A 199 -84.72 -42.10 -79.36
CA GLU A 199 -85.15 -43.36 -79.96
C GLU A 199 -84.00 -44.28 -80.46
N LYS A 200 -82.77 -43.77 -80.60
CA LYS A 200 -81.72 -44.43 -81.43
C LYS A 200 -80.69 -45.32 -80.72
N LEU A 201 -80.29 -45.03 -79.48
CA LEU A 201 -78.98 -45.49 -78.97
C LEU A 201 -78.96 -46.82 -78.18
N THR A 202 -80.10 -47.34 -77.70
CA THR A 202 -80.18 -48.38 -76.66
C THR A 202 -79.71 -49.80 -77.07
N LYS A 203 -79.13 -50.00 -78.27
CA LYS A 203 -78.89 -51.34 -78.86
C LYS A 203 -77.45 -51.86 -78.86
N ALA A 204 -76.44 -51.07 -78.49
CA ALA A 204 -75.04 -51.38 -78.85
C ALA A 204 -74.19 -52.16 -77.82
N LEU A 205 -74.56 -52.18 -76.53
CA LEU A 205 -73.60 -52.42 -75.43
C LEU A 205 -73.23 -53.89 -75.14
N GLN A 206 -74.00 -54.87 -75.62
CA GLN A 206 -74.20 -56.11 -74.87
C GLN A 206 -73.23 -57.29 -75.16
N THR A 207 -72.26 -57.15 -76.08
CA THR A 207 -71.63 -58.31 -76.75
C THR A 207 -70.20 -58.70 -76.30
N GLN A 208 -69.44 -57.88 -75.56
CA GLN A 208 -67.97 -57.98 -75.58
C GLN A 208 -67.28 -58.82 -74.48
N LYS A 209 -68.00 -59.50 -73.57
CA LYS A 209 -67.44 -59.88 -72.24
C LYS A 209 -66.76 -61.28 -72.12
N GLN A 210 -66.82 -62.16 -73.12
CA GLN A 210 -66.93 -63.61 -72.84
C GLN A 210 -65.72 -64.53 -73.12
N LEU A 211 -64.48 -64.03 -73.28
CA LEU A 211 -63.38 -64.80 -73.93
C LEU A 211 -62.09 -65.10 -73.12
N VAL A 212 -61.99 -64.76 -71.82
CA VAL A 212 -60.67 -64.59 -71.15
C VAL A 212 -60.19 -65.76 -70.25
N GLU A 213 -61.04 -66.71 -69.86
CA GLU A 213 -60.81 -67.50 -68.62
C GLU A 213 -59.94 -68.78 -68.71
N ASN A 214 -59.40 -69.18 -69.88
CA ASN A 214 -59.00 -70.59 -70.11
C ASN A 214 -57.49 -70.97 -70.06
N GLU A 215 -56.52 -70.05 -69.98
CA GLU A 215 -55.11 -70.37 -70.34
C GLU A 215 -54.14 -70.72 -69.19
N VAL A 216 -54.56 -70.77 -67.92
CA VAL A 216 -53.64 -70.58 -66.77
C VAL A 216 -52.99 -71.86 -66.19
N CYS A 217 -53.51 -73.06 -66.45
CA CYS A 217 -53.28 -74.21 -65.53
C CYS A 217 -51.92 -74.94 -65.64
N ASP A 218 -51.39 -75.14 -66.86
CA ASP A 218 -50.45 -76.25 -67.11
C ASP A 218 -48.95 -75.94 -66.89
N SER A 219 -48.58 -74.73 -66.46
CA SER A 219 -47.17 -74.26 -66.45
C SER A 219 -46.39 -74.47 -65.14
N ALA A 220 -47.02 -75.01 -64.10
CA ALA A 220 -46.54 -74.82 -62.72
C ALA A 220 -45.44 -75.79 -62.21
N THR A 221 -45.31 -76.99 -62.79
CA THR A 221 -44.62 -78.11 -62.10
C THR A 221 -43.16 -78.38 -62.52
N GLU A 222 -42.72 -77.98 -63.71
CA GLU A 222 -41.32 -78.23 -64.14
C GLU A 222 -40.30 -77.28 -63.48
N THR A 223 -40.75 -76.07 -63.12
CA THR A 223 -39.91 -74.96 -62.63
C THR A 223 -39.19 -75.27 -61.30
N GLN A 224 -39.80 -76.06 -60.40
CA GLN A 224 -39.30 -76.23 -59.03
C GLN A 224 -38.00 -77.05 -58.95
N ALA A 225 -37.74 -77.97 -59.89
CA ALA A 225 -36.59 -78.87 -59.81
C ALA A 225 -35.24 -78.14 -60.01
N LYS A 226 -35.18 -77.15 -60.91
CA LYS A 226 -33.94 -76.40 -61.21
C LYS A 226 -33.59 -75.33 -60.18
N GLN A 227 -34.55 -74.93 -59.34
CA GLN A 227 -34.33 -73.93 -58.30
C GLN A 227 -33.29 -74.40 -57.27
N ILE A 228 -33.38 -75.67 -56.84
CA ILE A 228 -32.58 -76.25 -55.75
C ILE A 228 -31.08 -76.32 -56.10
N GLU A 229 -30.73 -76.58 -57.36
CA GLU A 229 -29.33 -76.59 -57.80
C GLU A 229 -28.73 -75.19 -57.89
N LEU A 230 -29.52 -74.19 -58.30
CA LEU A 230 -29.09 -72.79 -58.34
C LEU A 230 -28.82 -72.25 -56.93
N ASP A 231 -29.75 -72.47 -55.99
CA ASP A 231 -29.67 -71.94 -54.63
C ASP A 231 -28.37 -72.38 -53.91
N LYS A 232 -27.96 -73.66 -54.07
CA LYS A 232 -26.73 -74.17 -53.47
C LYS A 232 -25.46 -73.50 -54.03
N THR A 233 -25.38 -73.26 -55.33
CA THR A 233 -24.23 -72.55 -55.92
C THR A 233 -24.20 -71.07 -55.51
N ALA A 234 -25.38 -70.47 -55.26
CA ALA A 234 -25.49 -69.09 -54.80
C ALA A 234 -25.00 -68.91 -53.34
N ASP A 235 -25.08 -69.92 -52.48
CA ASP A 235 -24.52 -69.89 -51.12
C ASP A 235 -22.98 -69.89 -51.14
N GLU A 236 -22.36 -70.78 -51.93
CA GLU A 236 -20.89 -70.84 -52.06
C GLU A 236 -20.31 -69.54 -52.65
N PHE A 237 -20.98 -68.96 -53.66
CA PHE A 237 -20.63 -67.64 -54.20
C PHE A 237 -20.77 -66.52 -53.18
N ARG A 238 -21.80 -66.54 -52.32
CA ARG A 238 -21.98 -65.53 -51.26
C ARG A 238 -20.84 -65.57 -50.24
N SER A 239 -20.42 -66.76 -49.81
CA SER A 239 -19.28 -66.93 -48.88
C SER A 239 -17.98 -66.30 -49.43
N MET A 240 -17.57 -66.70 -50.65
CA MET A 240 -16.37 -66.17 -51.30
C MET A 240 -16.45 -64.66 -51.57
N HIS A 241 -17.64 -64.13 -51.84
CA HIS A 241 -17.85 -62.69 -52.03
C HIS A 241 -17.70 -61.91 -50.71
N GLU A 242 -18.17 -62.46 -49.59
CA GLU A 242 -18.05 -61.82 -48.27
C GLU A 242 -16.59 -61.75 -47.79
N GLU A 243 -15.80 -62.81 -48.03
CA GLU A 243 -14.35 -62.81 -47.78
C GLU A 243 -13.63 -61.76 -48.62
N ARG A 244 -13.95 -61.68 -49.92
CA ARG A 244 -13.43 -60.62 -50.81
C ARG A 244 -13.79 -59.22 -50.30
N GLN A 245 -15.03 -58.99 -49.86
CA GLN A 245 -15.43 -57.69 -49.32
C GLN A 245 -14.66 -57.34 -48.04
N LYS A 246 -14.44 -58.30 -47.13
CA LYS A 246 -13.62 -58.10 -45.91
C LYS A 246 -12.19 -57.69 -46.26
N LEU A 247 -11.56 -58.36 -47.24
CA LEU A 247 -10.20 -58.03 -47.68
C LEU A 247 -10.12 -56.65 -48.36
N VAL A 248 -11.08 -56.33 -49.23
CA VAL A 248 -11.17 -55.00 -49.87
C VAL A 248 -11.41 -53.90 -48.84
N LYS A 249 -12.23 -54.15 -47.81
CA LYS A 249 -12.46 -53.20 -46.73
C LYS A 249 -11.18 -52.92 -45.93
N GLN A 250 -10.40 -53.94 -45.58
CA GLN A 250 -9.11 -53.76 -44.91
C GLN A 250 -8.10 -52.95 -45.75
N TRP A 251 -8.10 -53.13 -47.07
CA TRP A 251 -7.34 -52.30 -48.00
C TRP A 251 -7.85 -50.86 -48.08
N GLN A 252 -9.16 -50.65 -48.05
CA GLN A 252 -9.75 -49.30 -48.04
C GLN A 252 -9.44 -48.57 -46.72
N ASP A 253 -9.65 -49.24 -45.57
CA ASP A 253 -9.40 -48.70 -44.24
C ASP A 253 -7.92 -48.30 -44.05
N THR A 254 -6.98 -49.05 -44.63
CA THR A 254 -5.53 -48.72 -44.60
C THR A 254 -5.15 -47.59 -45.55
N ILE A 255 -5.72 -47.55 -46.76
CA ILE A 255 -5.54 -46.40 -47.69
C ILE A 255 -6.08 -45.12 -47.08
N ASP A 256 -7.26 -45.15 -46.44
CA ASP A 256 -7.85 -43.96 -45.85
C ASP A 256 -7.16 -43.56 -44.53
N ALA A 257 -6.56 -44.51 -43.80
CA ALA A 257 -5.64 -44.19 -42.69
C ALA A 257 -4.36 -43.50 -43.18
N MET A 258 -3.82 -43.89 -44.34
CA MET A 258 -2.67 -43.21 -44.95
C MET A 258 -3.04 -41.78 -45.38
N LYS A 259 -4.14 -41.60 -46.12
CA LYS A 259 -4.63 -40.27 -46.52
C LYS A 259 -4.88 -39.34 -45.34
N ARG A 260 -5.46 -39.84 -44.23
CA ARG A 260 -5.66 -39.04 -43.01
C ARG A 260 -4.33 -38.50 -42.49
N ARG A 261 -3.30 -39.34 -42.37
CA ARG A 261 -1.94 -38.90 -41.98
C ARG A 261 -1.35 -37.89 -42.95
N ASP A 262 -1.51 -38.08 -44.25
CA ASP A 262 -1.02 -37.11 -45.25
C ASP A 262 -1.72 -35.75 -45.09
N THR A 263 -3.04 -35.73 -44.80
CA THR A 263 -3.76 -34.48 -44.49
C THR A 263 -3.40 -33.88 -43.13
N GLU A 264 -3.12 -34.69 -42.11
CA GLU A 264 -2.64 -34.25 -40.79
C GLU A 264 -1.24 -33.62 -40.90
N ILE A 265 -0.35 -34.21 -41.71
CA ILE A 265 0.99 -33.68 -42.01
C ILE A 265 0.89 -32.37 -42.80
N ALA A 266 -0.01 -32.28 -43.79
CA ALA A 266 -0.26 -31.03 -44.51
C ALA A 266 -0.76 -29.92 -43.56
N GLN A 267 -1.76 -30.22 -42.71
CA GLN A 267 -2.29 -29.28 -41.71
C GLN A 267 -1.22 -28.88 -40.66
N ALA A 268 -0.32 -29.79 -40.28
CA ALA A 268 0.83 -29.47 -39.44
C ALA A 268 1.81 -28.51 -40.14
N GLY A 269 2.03 -28.69 -41.45
CA GLY A 269 2.79 -27.76 -42.30
C GLY A 269 2.14 -26.38 -42.40
N ASP A 270 0.85 -26.32 -42.71
CA ASP A 270 0.09 -25.07 -42.83
C ASP A 270 0.03 -24.30 -41.50
N THR A 271 -0.22 -25.00 -40.38
CA THR A 271 -0.22 -24.37 -39.05
C THR A 271 1.18 -23.96 -38.58
N PHE A 272 2.25 -24.62 -39.04
CA PHE A 272 3.63 -24.16 -38.83
C PHE A 272 3.93 -22.90 -39.67
N ALA A 273 3.52 -22.86 -40.94
CA ALA A 273 3.67 -21.70 -41.81
C ALA A 273 2.90 -20.48 -41.28
N ALA A 274 1.64 -20.67 -40.87
CA ALA A 274 0.81 -19.63 -40.25
C ALA A 274 1.42 -19.11 -38.92
N LYS A 275 1.95 -20.00 -38.07
CA LYS A 275 2.65 -19.60 -36.84
C LYS A 275 3.96 -18.87 -37.12
N LYS A 276 4.67 -19.20 -38.21
CA LYS A 276 5.88 -18.48 -38.64
C LYS A 276 5.53 -17.07 -39.12
N LEU A 277 4.51 -16.93 -39.98
CA LEU A 277 4.02 -15.62 -40.42
C LEU A 277 3.57 -14.76 -39.23
N ALA A 278 2.76 -15.31 -38.32
CA ALA A 278 2.33 -14.60 -37.11
C ALA A 278 3.50 -14.25 -36.16
N LEU A 279 4.59 -15.03 -36.15
CA LEU A 279 5.81 -14.70 -35.41
C LEU A 279 6.58 -13.55 -36.06
N ASP A 280 6.63 -13.50 -37.39
CA ASP A 280 7.31 -12.44 -38.14
C ASP A 280 6.48 -11.13 -38.08
N GLU A 281 5.16 -11.18 -38.27
CA GLU A 281 4.24 -10.06 -37.99
C GLU A 281 4.42 -9.49 -36.57
N LYS A 282 4.57 -10.35 -35.56
CA LYS A 282 4.77 -9.92 -34.16
C LYS A 282 6.18 -9.35 -33.89
N LYS A 283 7.16 -9.56 -34.78
CA LYS A 283 8.44 -8.83 -34.74
C LYS A 283 8.29 -7.44 -35.35
N ASP A 284 7.52 -7.33 -36.42
CA ASP A 284 7.25 -6.05 -37.09
C ASP A 284 6.39 -5.14 -36.21
N ASP A 285 5.33 -5.67 -35.58
CA ASP A 285 4.58 -4.99 -34.50
C ASP A 285 5.54 -4.48 -33.40
N LEU A 286 6.45 -5.34 -32.93
CA LEU A 286 7.40 -5.00 -31.86
C LEU A 286 8.42 -3.94 -32.30
N ALA A 287 8.80 -3.92 -33.59
CA ALA A 287 9.64 -2.89 -34.16
C ALA A 287 8.90 -1.55 -34.28
N GLU A 288 7.64 -1.57 -34.71
CA GLU A 288 6.80 -0.37 -34.80
C GLU A 288 6.49 0.19 -33.41
N HIS A 289 6.14 -0.65 -32.44
CA HIS A 289 5.95 -0.25 -31.04
C HIS A 289 7.23 0.35 -30.42
N LYS A 290 8.42 -0.21 -30.70
CA LYS A 290 9.70 0.38 -30.26
C LYS A 290 9.97 1.74 -30.93
N HIS A 291 9.64 1.89 -32.21
CA HIS A 291 9.77 3.17 -32.90
C HIS A 291 8.79 4.22 -32.34
N ARG A 292 7.54 3.83 -32.11
CA ARG A 292 6.47 4.67 -31.55
C ARG A 292 6.77 5.10 -30.10
N LEU A 293 7.32 4.19 -29.28
CA LEU A 293 7.82 4.52 -27.94
C LEU A 293 8.92 5.57 -28.00
N LYS A 294 9.94 5.38 -28.86
CA LYS A 294 11.03 6.34 -29.04
C LYS A 294 10.56 7.71 -29.55
N LEU A 295 9.52 7.74 -30.38
CA LEU A 295 8.89 9.00 -30.80
C LEU A 295 8.18 9.68 -29.62
N HIS A 296 7.39 8.94 -28.83
CA HIS A 296 6.74 9.49 -27.64
C HIS A 296 7.73 9.93 -26.53
N GLU A 297 8.88 9.29 -26.41
CA GLU A 297 10.00 9.77 -25.57
C GLU A 297 10.51 11.13 -26.07
N GLN A 298 10.63 11.33 -27.38
CA GLN A 298 11.02 12.61 -27.97
C GLN A 298 9.91 13.67 -27.81
N ASP A 299 8.65 13.33 -28.07
CA ASP A 299 7.49 14.19 -27.87
C ASP A 299 7.38 14.66 -26.40
N ASN A 300 7.56 13.74 -25.44
CA ASN A 300 7.48 14.04 -24.01
C ASN A 300 8.63 14.96 -23.56
N ASN A 301 9.86 14.74 -24.06
CA ASN A 301 10.96 15.67 -23.82
C ASN A 301 10.70 17.06 -24.41
N GLU A 302 10.12 17.15 -25.63
CA GLU A 302 9.73 18.44 -26.22
C GLU A 302 8.58 19.11 -25.45
N LEU A 303 7.62 18.32 -24.93
CA LEU A 303 6.55 18.80 -24.07
C LEU A 303 7.06 19.31 -22.73
N GLN A 304 8.03 18.65 -22.09
CA GLN A 304 8.69 19.16 -20.88
C GLN A 304 9.40 20.49 -21.13
N LEU A 305 10.11 20.64 -22.26
CA LEU A 305 10.70 21.92 -22.67
C LEU A 305 9.64 23.00 -22.92
N LYS A 306 8.51 22.64 -23.55
CA LYS A 306 7.35 23.54 -23.74
C LYS A 306 6.69 23.94 -22.41
N ILE A 307 6.56 23.01 -21.46
CA ILE A 307 6.02 23.26 -20.11
C ILE A 307 6.94 24.23 -19.37
N ALA A 308 8.24 23.97 -19.28
CA ALA A 308 9.20 24.86 -18.64
C ALA A 308 9.23 26.27 -19.28
N ALA A 309 9.03 26.37 -20.60
CA ALA A 309 8.88 27.66 -21.27
C ALA A 309 7.56 28.37 -20.92
N LYS A 310 6.45 27.63 -20.77
CA LYS A 310 5.14 28.15 -20.36
C LYS A 310 5.11 28.54 -18.89
N GLU A 311 5.80 27.84 -17.98
CA GLU A 311 5.94 28.18 -16.56
C GLU A 311 6.74 29.47 -16.36
N ARG A 312 7.82 29.65 -17.12
CA ARG A 312 8.59 30.92 -17.17
C ARG A 312 7.70 32.06 -17.67
N LEU A 313 6.90 31.84 -18.71
CA LEU A 313 5.94 32.82 -19.21
C LEU A 313 4.80 33.11 -18.21
N GLN A 314 4.28 32.09 -17.52
CA GLN A 314 3.24 32.23 -16.50
C GLN A 314 3.75 33.00 -15.28
N SER A 315 4.99 32.74 -14.85
CA SER A 315 5.66 33.49 -13.78
C SER A 315 5.82 34.97 -14.16
N LYS A 316 6.21 35.25 -15.43
CA LYS A 316 6.23 36.62 -15.94
C LYS A 316 4.83 37.26 -15.96
N ILE A 317 3.82 36.57 -16.50
CA ILE A 317 2.44 37.08 -16.55
C ILE A 317 1.87 37.32 -15.14
N ARG A 318 2.22 36.50 -14.15
CA ARG A 318 1.86 36.74 -12.73
C ARG A 318 2.49 38.03 -12.20
N ALA A 319 3.76 38.30 -12.50
CA ALA A 319 4.43 39.54 -12.11
C ALA A 319 3.84 40.77 -12.84
N ASP A 320 3.60 40.67 -14.15
CA ASP A 320 2.98 41.72 -14.95
C ASP A 320 1.53 42.01 -14.47
N LEU A 321 0.77 40.97 -14.12
CA LEU A 321 -0.58 41.09 -13.55
C LEU A 321 -0.56 41.69 -12.14
N MET A 322 0.38 41.30 -11.28
CA MET A 322 0.53 41.90 -9.94
C MET A 322 0.81 43.41 -10.06
N ALA A 323 1.75 43.81 -10.92
CA ALA A 323 2.05 45.23 -11.18
C ALA A 323 0.87 45.99 -11.81
N ALA A 324 0.09 45.34 -12.68
CA ALA A 324 -1.14 45.91 -13.23
C ALA A 324 -2.23 46.07 -12.17
N THR A 325 -2.38 45.11 -11.24
CA THR A 325 -3.33 45.18 -10.13
C THR A 325 -2.99 46.30 -9.15
N THR A 326 -1.70 46.50 -8.83
CA THR A 326 -1.26 47.66 -8.02
C THR A 326 -1.65 48.98 -8.67
N ARG A 327 -1.36 49.16 -9.96
CA ARG A 327 -1.77 50.37 -10.72
C ARG A 327 -3.29 50.54 -10.80
N LEU A 328 -4.05 49.45 -10.92
CA LEU A 328 -5.51 49.50 -10.96
C LEU A 328 -6.07 49.93 -9.59
N GLN A 329 -5.42 49.52 -8.48
CA GLN A 329 -5.76 50.03 -7.16
C GLN A 329 -5.40 51.52 -7.01
N GLU A 330 -4.20 51.94 -7.39
CA GLU A 330 -3.80 53.36 -7.42
C GLU A 330 -4.80 54.24 -8.21
N PHE A 331 -5.34 53.73 -9.33
CA PHE A 331 -6.39 54.40 -10.10
C PHE A 331 -7.78 54.35 -9.44
N ARG A 332 -8.13 53.29 -8.70
CA ARG A 332 -9.36 53.25 -7.91
C ARG A 332 -9.32 54.29 -6.79
N ASP A 333 -8.22 54.38 -6.06
CA ASP A 333 -8.03 55.33 -4.97
C ASP A 333 -8.17 56.77 -5.48
N GLN A 334 -7.60 57.07 -6.66
CA GLN A 334 -7.80 58.35 -7.38
C GLN A 334 -9.27 58.59 -7.78
N VAL A 335 -9.96 57.58 -8.28
CA VAL A 335 -11.39 57.67 -8.67
C VAL A 335 -12.29 57.85 -7.45
N GLU A 336 -11.97 57.25 -6.30
CA GLU A 336 -12.73 57.47 -5.06
C GLU A 336 -12.49 58.86 -4.47
N LEU A 337 -11.26 59.38 -4.56
CA LEU A 337 -10.96 60.76 -4.21
C LEU A 337 -11.76 61.75 -5.09
N LEU A 338 -11.88 61.49 -6.41
CA LEU A 338 -12.72 62.28 -7.32
C LEU A 338 -14.22 62.11 -7.05
N LYS A 339 -14.71 60.91 -6.71
CA LYS A 339 -16.11 60.70 -6.28
C LYS A 339 -16.43 61.45 -5.00
N SER A 340 -15.52 61.51 -4.05
CA SER A 340 -15.67 62.27 -2.80
C SER A 340 -15.81 63.78 -3.09
N GLN A 341 -14.91 64.32 -3.93
CA GLN A 341 -14.99 65.71 -4.40
C GLN A 341 -16.31 66.01 -5.14
N LEU A 342 -16.74 65.12 -6.04
CA LEU A 342 -18.03 65.25 -6.75
C LEU A 342 -19.23 65.19 -5.80
N THR A 343 -19.19 64.34 -4.78
CA THR A 343 -20.26 64.23 -3.78
C THR A 343 -20.35 65.49 -2.91
N SER A 344 -19.22 66.11 -2.58
CA SER A 344 -19.17 67.43 -1.95
C SER A 344 -19.79 68.52 -2.85
N ALA A 345 -19.47 68.54 -4.14
CA ALA A 345 -20.08 69.48 -5.09
C ALA A 345 -21.60 69.25 -5.27
N VAL A 346 -22.05 68.00 -5.33
CA VAL A 346 -23.47 67.64 -5.46
C VAL A 346 -24.26 68.00 -4.20
N THR A 347 -23.70 67.82 -3.01
CA THR A 347 -24.36 68.22 -1.75
C THR A 347 -24.49 69.73 -1.63
N GLN A 348 -23.45 70.51 -2.00
CA GLN A 348 -23.55 71.97 -2.10
C GLN A 348 -24.63 72.41 -3.11
N LEU A 349 -24.69 71.76 -4.29
CA LEU A 349 -25.67 72.07 -5.32
C LEU A 349 -27.11 71.71 -4.91
N ASN A 350 -27.30 70.64 -4.13
CA ASN A 350 -28.61 70.27 -3.59
C ASN A 350 -29.07 71.22 -2.46
N GLN A 351 -28.15 71.75 -1.64
CA GLN A 351 -28.49 72.82 -0.68
C GLN A 351 -28.99 74.07 -1.42
N GLN A 352 -28.33 74.49 -2.50
CA GLN A 352 -28.77 75.61 -3.35
C GLN A 352 -30.13 75.35 -4.02
N ARG A 353 -30.38 74.11 -4.48
CA ARG A 353 -31.70 73.72 -5.02
C ARG A 353 -32.81 73.80 -3.97
N SER A 354 -32.56 73.34 -2.75
CA SER A 354 -33.52 73.44 -1.64
C SER A 354 -33.87 74.90 -1.31
N TYR A 355 -32.85 75.77 -1.20
CA TYR A 355 -33.04 77.20 -0.98
C TYR A 355 -33.90 77.87 -2.06
N ASN A 356 -33.72 77.50 -3.33
CA ASN A 356 -34.54 78.01 -4.43
C ASN A 356 -35.96 77.41 -4.44
N ALA A 357 -36.15 76.14 -4.05
CA ALA A 357 -37.47 75.53 -3.94
C ALA A 357 -38.33 76.22 -2.88
N HIS A 358 -37.76 76.60 -1.72
CA HIS A 358 -38.46 77.39 -0.71
C HIS A 358 -38.90 78.77 -1.24
N LYS A 359 -38.07 79.44 -2.06
CA LYS A 359 -38.48 80.71 -2.71
C LYS A 359 -39.61 80.52 -3.73
N ALA A 360 -39.61 79.41 -4.47
CA ALA A 360 -40.69 79.09 -5.41
C ALA A 360 -42.02 78.84 -4.69
N SER A 361 -42.02 78.07 -3.60
CA SER A 361 -43.22 77.79 -2.79
C SER A 361 -43.87 79.09 -2.26
N ASN A 362 -43.06 80.02 -1.75
CA ASN A 362 -43.55 81.32 -1.27
C ASN A 362 -44.15 82.18 -2.40
N LEU A 363 -43.64 82.07 -3.63
CA LEU A 363 -44.21 82.75 -4.81
C LEU A 363 -45.52 82.12 -5.30
N GLU A 364 -45.74 80.83 -5.07
CA GLU A 364 -46.97 80.15 -5.44
C GLU A 364 -48.14 80.57 -4.52
N SER A 365 -47.92 80.56 -3.21
CA SER A 365 -48.88 81.07 -2.22
C SER A 365 -49.28 82.52 -2.50
N MET A 366 -48.33 83.37 -2.91
CA MET A 366 -48.60 84.78 -3.26
C MET A 366 -49.48 84.97 -4.50
N LYS A 367 -49.67 83.94 -5.35
CA LYS A 367 -50.57 83.97 -6.52
C LYS A 367 -52.00 83.62 -6.15
N GLU A 368 -52.20 82.64 -5.27
CA GLU A 368 -53.53 82.13 -4.91
C GLU A 368 -54.38 83.24 -4.25
N ASP A 369 -53.80 84.00 -3.33
CA ASP A 369 -54.43 85.19 -2.73
C ASP A 369 -54.84 86.24 -3.77
N LEU A 370 -54.11 86.35 -4.88
CA LEU A 370 -54.33 87.35 -5.91
C LEU A 370 -55.56 87.01 -6.77
N ASP A 371 -55.72 85.74 -7.18
CA ASP A 371 -56.87 85.32 -8.00
C ASP A 371 -58.18 85.19 -7.19
N VAL A 372 -58.13 84.91 -5.88
CA VAL A 372 -59.29 85.02 -4.97
C VAL A 372 -59.87 86.44 -5.00
N ASN A 373 -59.00 87.46 -4.87
CA ASN A 373 -59.42 88.86 -4.96
C ASN A 373 -59.93 89.24 -6.36
N ARG A 374 -59.31 88.70 -7.41
CA ARG A 374 -59.68 88.95 -8.81
C ARG A 374 -61.07 88.44 -9.18
N ASN A 375 -61.52 87.34 -8.57
CA ASN A 375 -62.85 86.81 -8.82
C ASN A 375 -63.96 87.59 -8.11
N ARG A 376 -63.70 88.19 -6.93
CA ARG A 376 -64.67 89.08 -6.25
C ARG A 376 -65.03 90.31 -7.11
N TYR A 377 -64.08 90.84 -7.87
CA TYR A 377 -64.29 91.98 -8.77
C TYR A 377 -65.13 91.66 -10.03
N LYS A 378 -65.05 90.42 -10.55
CA LYS A 378 -65.81 90.02 -11.76
C LYS A 378 -67.32 89.93 -11.50
N THR A 379 -67.73 89.52 -10.29
CA THR A 379 -69.14 89.31 -9.94
C THR A 379 -69.89 90.63 -9.79
N THR A 380 -69.28 91.66 -9.20
CA THR A 380 -69.90 92.98 -9.04
C THR A 380 -70.09 93.72 -10.36
N LYS A 381 -69.22 93.52 -11.35
CA LYS A 381 -69.39 94.13 -12.68
C LYS A 381 -70.65 93.64 -13.40
N LYS A 382 -70.92 92.33 -13.39
CA LYS A 382 -72.04 91.72 -14.15
C LYS A 382 -73.43 92.19 -13.74
N ILE A 383 -73.59 92.78 -12.55
CA ILE A 383 -74.87 93.31 -12.05
C ILE A 383 -75.15 94.71 -12.62
N LEU A 384 -74.11 95.44 -13.06
CA LEU A 384 -74.24 96.80 -13.59
C LEU A 384 -74.62 96.82 -15.08
N ASP A 385 -74.10 95.87 -15.86
CA ASP A 385 -74.24 95.82 -17.33
C ASP A 385 -75.67 95.45 -17.82
N ALA A 386 -76.60 95.10 -16.91
CA ALA A 386 -77.91 94.52 -17.24
C ALA A 386 -79.08 95.54 -17.32
N CYS A 387 -78.85 96.83 -17.06
CA CYS A 387 -79.91 97.82 -16.83
C CYS A 387 -80.03 98.94 -17.90
N MET A 388 -79.63 98.73 -19.16
CA MET A 388 -79.69 99.77 -20.20
C MET A 388 -80.10 99.30 -21.63
N ASN A 389 -81.10 100.00 -22.19
CA ASN A 389 -81.38 100.32 -23.62
C ASN A 389 -82.36 99.42 -24.45
N SER A 390 -82.91 100.00 -25.56
CA SER A 390 -84.22 99.64 -26.20
C SER A 390 -84.43 100.18 -27.65
N THR A 391 -85.34 99.57 -28.46
CA THR A 391 -86.10 100.07 -29.68
C THR A 391 -85.37 100.50 -31.00
N VAL A 392 -85.93 100.60 -32.24
CA VAL A 392 -86.98 99.89 -33.09
C VAL A 392 -87.06 100.54 -34.53
N ASP A 393 -87.52 99.87 -35.63
CA ASP A 393 -88.32 100.46 -36.80
C ASP A 393 -88.62 99.55 -38.05
N ALA A 394 -89.55 99.95 -38.98
CA ALA A 394 -89.92 99.28 -40.29
C ALA A 394 -90.86 100.07 -41.29
N GLU A 395 -90.97 99.75 -42.62
CA GLU A 395 -92.09 100.16 -43.55
C GLU A 395 -92.16 99.41 -44.95
N THR A 396 -93.35 99.21 -45.59
CA THR A 396 -93.65 99.14 -47.09
C THR A 396 -95.16 98.90 -47.49
N LEU A 397 -95.54 98.85 -48.81
CA LEU A 397 -96.95 98.88 -49.34
C LEU A 397 -97.24 98.10 -50.68
N ALA A 398 -98.52 97.97 -51.14
CA ALA A 398 -98.98 97.25 -52.38
C ALA A 398 -100.32 97.80 -53.04
N LYS A 399 -100.79 97.34 -54.24
CA LYS A 399 -102.00 97.92 -54.96
C LYS A 399 -102.66 97.17 -56.18
N ASN A 400 -103.95 97.52 -56.47
CA ASN A 400 -104.77 97.55 -57.74
C ASN A 400 -105.60 96.33 -58.28
N ALA A 401 -106.92 96.54 -58.53
CA ALA A 401 -107.83 95.87 -59.52
C ALA A 401 -109.28 96.48 -59.52
N GLU A 402 -109.99 96.60 -60.68
CA GLU A 402 -111.50 96.61 -60.85
C GLU A 402 -111.99 96.94 -62.30
N THR A 403 -113.33 96.87 -62.55
CA THR A 403 -114.20 97.48 -63.62
C THR A 403 -114.74 96.65 -64.84
N ASP A 404 -115.95 97.07 -65.27
CA ASP A 404 -116.74 96.85 -66.51
C ASP A 404 -117.63 95.59 -66.77
N LEU A 405 -118.86 95.84 -67.29
CA LEU A 405 -119.93 94.82 -67.51
C LEU A 405 -120.99 95.14 -68.60
N ASN A 406 -121.37 96.41 -68.83
CA ASN A 406 -122.68 96.80 -69.42
C ASN A 406 -122.89 96.60 -70.95
N ALA A 407 -122.25 95.62 -71.60
CA ALA A 407 -122.22 95.46 -73.07
C ALA A 407 -123.48 94.85 -73.74
N MET A 408 -124.67 95.07 -73.14
CA MET A 408 -126.02 94.96 -73.74
C MET A 408 -126.41 93.73 -74.59
N GLU A 409 -127.31 92.93 -74.03
CA GLU A 409 -128.70 92.62 -74.47
C GLU A 409 -129.12 92.63 -75.96
N THR A 410 -128.57 93.49 -76.82
CA THR A 410 -128.98 93.64 -78.23
C THR A 410 -128.78 92.38 -79.08
N GLU A 411 -127.89 91.47 -78.66
CA GLU A 411 -127.74 90.14 -79.28
C GLU A 411 -128.97 89.23 -79.09
N SER A 412 -129.79 89.45 -78.06
CA SER A 412 -130.81 88.50 -77.58
C SER A 412 -131.79 88.02 -78.67
N LYS A 413 -132.30 88.92 -79.51
CA LYS A 413 -133.26 88.57 -80.58
C LYS A 413 -132.65 87.87 -81.79
N ARG A 414 -131.32 87.88 -81.92
CA ARG A 414 -130.60 87.03 -82.88
C ARG A 414 -130.58 85.59 -82.35
N PHE A 415 -130.25 85.44 -81.06
CA PHE A 415 -130.13 84.14 -80.42
C PHE A 415 -131.42 83.31 -80.49
N ASP A 416 -132.62 83.89 -80.43
CA ASP A 416 -133.89 83.12 -80.52
C ASP A 416 -133.99 82.18 -81.74
N LYS A 417 -133.50 82.61 -82.92
CA LYS A 417 -133.48 81.76 -84.13
C LYS A 417 -132.30 80.77 -84.13
N GLU A 418 -131.16 81.17 -83.58
CA GLU A 418 -129.99 80.29 -83.37
C GLU A 418 -130.36 79.15 -82.39
N ILE A 419 -131.08 79.45 -81.30
CA ILE A 419 -131.57 78.52 -80.27
C ILE A 419 -132.50 77.45 -80.86
N ALA A 420 -133.36 77.81 -81.82
CA ALA A 420 -134.24 76.83 -82.47
C ALA A 420 -133.45 75.77 -83.26
N LEU A 421 -132.43 76.20 -84.01
CA LEU A 421 -131.55 75.29 -84.77
C LEU A 421 -130.63 74.47 -83.83
N LEU A 422 -130.12 75.11 -82.78
CA LEU A 422 -129.30 74.47 -81.75
C LEU A 422 -130.07 73.40 -80.97
N LYS A 423 -131.38 73.56 -80.74
CA LYS A 423 -132.20 72.54 -80.04
C LYS A 423 -132.27 71.21 -80.79
N ASP A 424 -132.44 71.21 -82.12
CA ASP A 424 -132.45 69.96 -82.90
C ASP A 424 -131.06 69.31 -82.95
N GLN A 425 -130.00 70.12 -83.09
CA GLN A 425 -128.62 69.62 -83.00
C GLN A 425 -128.29 69.05 -81.61
N MET A 426 -128.76 69.70 -80.54
CA MET A 426 -128.60 69.24 -79.16
C MET A 426 -129.32 67.91 -78.91
N PHE A 427 -130.52 67.70 -79.48
CA PHE A 427 -131.23 66.42 -79.36
C PHE A 427 -130.44 65.28 -80.01
N ARG A 428 -130.01 65.45 -81.27
CA ARG A 428 -129.20 64.44 -81.99
C ARG A 428 -127.86 64.17 -81.27
N ARG A 429 -127.16 65.20 -80.80
CA ARG A 429 -125.92 65.04 -80.01
C ARG A 429 -126.17 64.35 -78.67
N SER A 430 -127.28 64.62 -77.99
CA SER A 430 -127.63 63.95 -76.72
C SER A 430 -127.90 62.46 -76.92
N GLN A 431 -128.54 62.07 -78.03
CA GLN A 431 -128.79 60.67 -78.35
C GLN A 431 -127.48 59.89 -78.62
N VAL A 432 -126.50 60.51 -79.31
CA VAL A 432 -125.15 59.94 -79.49
C VAL A 432 -124.36 59.91 -78.18
N LEU A 433 -124.49 60.95 -77.33
CA LEU A 433 -123.85 60.97 -76.01
C LEU A 433 -124.39 59.85 -75.09
N PHE A 434 -125.67 59.50 -75.21
CA PHE A 434 -126.27 58.40 -74.46
C PHE A 434 -125.69 57.04 -74.87
N THR A 435 -125.57 56.75 -76.17
CA THR A 435 -124.98 55.48 -76.64
C THR A 435 -123.49 55.38 -76.31
N LEU A 436 -122.75 56.49 -76.40
CA LEU A 436 -121.35 56.54 -75.96
C LEU A 436 -121.22 56.25 -74.46
N ARG A 437 -122.02 56.89 -73.59
CA ARG A 437 -122.04 56.59 -72.14
C ARG A 437 -122.41 55.15 -71.82
N GLN A 438 -123.29 54.53 -72.61
CA GLN A 438 -123.61 53.11 -72.43
C GLN A 438 -122.42 52.20 -72.77
N SER A 439 -121.63 52.54 -73.80
CA SER A 439 -120.38 51.82 -74.12
C SER A 439 -119.26 52.09 -73.10
N GLU A 440 -119.15 53.31 -72.58
CA GLU A 440 -118.23 53.71 -71.52
C GLU A 440 -118.48 52.91 -70.23
N ALA A 441 -119.74 52.77 -69.82
CA ALA A 441 -120.12 51.95 -68.67
C ALA A 441 -119.77 50.46 -68.85
N GLY A 442 -119.89 49.92 -70.07
CA GLY A 442 -119.47 48.57 -70.41
C GLY A 442 -117.96 48.37 -70.27
N LEU A 443 -117.16 49.26 -70.86
CA LEU A 443 -115.70 49.24 -70.78
C LEU A 443 -115.19 49.41 -69.33
N ILE A 444 -115.83 50.27 -68.53
CA ILE A 444 -115.52 50.41 -67.10
C ILE A 444 -115.77 49.09 -66.34
N ALA A 445 -116.85 48.37 -66.65
CA ALA A 445 -117.13 47.07 -66.05
C ALA A 445 -116.07 46.03 -66.44
N GLU A 446 -115.70 45.94 -67.72
CA GLU A 446 -114.62 45.04 -68.20
C GLU A 446 -113.27 45.35 -67.55
N ILE A 447 -112.89 46.63 -67.48
CA ILE A 447 -111.67 47.09 -66.79
C ILE A 447 -111.69 46.70 -65.31
N SER A 448 -112.84 46.82 -64.63
CA SER A 448 -112.97 46.42 -63.22
C SER A 448 -112.79 44.90 -63.03
N GLY A 449 -113.31 44.08 -63.95
CA GLY A 449 -113.12 42.63 -63.95
C GLY A 449 -111.67 42.24 -64.22
N ALA A 450 -111.02 42.87 -65.20
CA ALA A 450 -109.60 42.67 -65.50
C ALA A 450 -108.69 43.06 -64.32
N GLN A 451 -108.99 44.16 -63.62
CA GLN A 451 -108.29 44.56 -62.41
C GLN A 451 -108.47 43.54 -61.26
N ALA A 452 -109.67 42.98 -61.08
CA ALA A 452 -109.91 41.94 -60.08
C ALA A 452 -109.11 40.66 -60.38
N ALA A 453 -109.09 40.22 -61.64
CA ALA A 453 -108.27 39.09 -62.08
C ALA A 453 -106.77 39.32 -61.85
N ASN A 454 -106.27 40.53 -62.15
CA ASN A 454 -104.85 40.88 -61.96
C ASN A 454 -104.46 40.86 -60.47
N ARG A 455 -105.31 41.36 -59.55
CA ARG A 455 -105.09 41.26 -58.09
C ARG A 455 -104.98 39.79 -57.63
N ASN A 456 -105.83 38.90 -58.15
CA ASN A 456 -105.78 37.48 -57.82
C ASN A 456 -104.49 36.80 -58.33
N LEU A 457 -104.01 37.19 -59.53
CA LEU A 457 -102.72 36.72 -60.05
C LEU A 457 -101.54 37.24 -59.22
N GLN A 458 -101.54 38.52 -58.83
CA GLN A 458 -100.52 39.08 -57.93
C GLN A 458 -100.51 38.40 -56.55
N ALA A 459 -101.66 38.04 -55.99
CA ALA A 459 -101.74 37.28 -54.75
C ALA A 459 -101.12 35.88 -54.90
N LYS A 460 -101.32 35.22 -56.06
CA LYS A 460 -100.75 33.91 -56.34
C LYS A 460 -99.24 33.96 -56.63
N ILE A 461 -98.74 35.04 -57.26
CA ILE A 461 -97.30 35.30 -57.42
C ILE A 461 -96.64 35.43 -56.03
N LYS A 462 -97.19 36.25 -55.12
CA LYS A 462 -96.63 36.40 -53.76
C LYS A 462 -96.56 35.09 -52.96
N LEU A 463 -97.52 34.18 -53.15
CA LEU A 463 -97.49 32.85 -52.54
C LEU A 463 -96.38 31.97 -53.14
N LEU A 464 -96.13 32.08 -54.44
CA LEU A 464 -95.02 31.39 -55.11
C LEU A 464 -93.66 31.97 -54.66
N ASP A 465 -93.51 33.29 -54.58
CA ASP A 465 -92.31 33.96 -54.08
C ASP A 465 -91.96 33.50 -52.65
N GLN A 466 -92.96 33.43 -51.77
CA GLN A 466 -92.79 32.90 -50.41
C GLN A 466 -92.39 31.42 -50.40
N SER A 467 -92.91 30.61 -51.33
CA SER A 467 -92.49 29.20 -51.45
C SER A 467 -91.06 29.05 -51.98
N ALA A 468 -90.64 29.91 -52.90
CA ALA A 468 -89.29 29.92 -53.46
C ALA A 468 -88.24 30.36 -52.43
N LEU A 469 -88.52 31.43 -51.65
CA LEU A 469 -87.67 31.84 -50.53
C LEU A 469 -87.49 30.71 -49.52
N ARG A 470 -88.57 30.00 -49.16
CA ARG A 470 -88.53 28.88 -48.22
C ARG A 470 -87.77 27.67 -48.76
N GLN A 471 -87.81 27.45 -50.08
CA GLN A 471 -86.97 26.45 -50.74
C GLN A 471 -85.48 26.88 -50.73
N GLN A 472 -85.19 28.17 -50.93
CA GLN A 472 -83.83 28.71 -50.85
C GLN A 472 -83.25 28.59 -49.43
N GLU A 473 -84.04 28.86 -48.39
CA GLU A 473 -83.67 28.60 -46.99
C GLU A 473 -83.35 27.12 -46.72
N LEU A 474 -84.14 26.19 -47.28
CA LEU A 474 -83.91 24.75 -47.14
C LEU A 474 -82.66 24.29 -47.91
N VAL A 475 -82.43 24.79 -49.12
CA VAL A 475 -81.21 24.53 -49.89
C VAL A 475 -79.98 25.05 -49.16
N TYR A 476 -80.00 26.29 -48.66
CA TYR A 476 -78.85 26.88 -47.97
C TYR A 476 -78.52 26.17 -46.64
N ASN A 477 -79.54 25.70 -45.91
CA ASN A 477 -79.32 24.83 -44.74
C ASN A 477 -78.77 23.45 -45.15
N GLY A 478 -79.21 22.90 -46.28
CA GLY A 478 -78.66 21.69 -46.88
C GLY A 478 -77.18 21.85 -47.26
N GLU A 479 -76.84 22.90 -48.01
CA GLU A 479 -75.46 23.25 -48.38
C GLU A 479 -74.57 23.47 -47.16
N PHE A 480 -75.06 24.11 -46.11
CA PHE A 480 -74.31 24.28 -44.86
C PHE A 480 -74.07 22.95 -44.12
N GLN A 481 -75.05 22.05 -44.09
CA GLN A 481 -74.87 20.71 -43.52
C GLN A 481 -73.95 19.85 -44.39
N ILE A 482 -74.05 19.94 -45.72
CA ILE A 482 -73.14 19.31 -46.67
C ILE A 482 -71.72 19.78 -46.42
N GLN A 483 -71.45 21.09 -46.34
CA GLN A 483 -70.11 21.61 -46.01
C GLN A 483 -69.59 21.16 -44.65
N GLN A 484 -70.45 21.00 -43.63
CA GLN A 484 -70.03 20.42 -42.36
C GLN A 484 -69.68 18.93 -42.47
N MET A 485 -70.40 18.17 -43.29
CA MET A 485 -70.13 16.76 -43.53
C MET A 485 -68.90 16.57 -44.41
N GLU A 486 -68.72 17.37 -45.47
CA GLU A 486 -67.51 17.43 -46.29
C GLU A 486 -66.28 17.72 -45.43
N ARG A 487 -66.30 18.76 -44.56
CA ARG A 487 -65.18 19.03 -43.64
C ARG A 487 -64.91 17.90 -42.64
N LYS A 488 -65.91 17.11 -42.25
CA LYS A 488 -65.74 15.91 -41.42
C LYS A 488 -65.16 14.75 -42.24
N VAL A 489 -65.60 14.59 -43.50
CA VAL A 489 -65.11 13.58 -44.44
C VAL A 489 -63.67 13.86 -44.84
N SER A 490 -63.29 15.09 -45.23
CA SER A 490 -61.89 15.49 -45.47
C SER A 490 -60.99 15.16 -44.28
N ARG A 491 -61.43 15.48 -43.05
CA ARG A 491 -60.69 15.12 -41.83
C ARG A 491 -60.58 13.61 -41.61
N ALA A 492 -61.60 12.84 -41.98
CA ALA A 492 -61.61 11.38 -41.89
C ALA A 492 -60.81 10.70 -43.02
N SER A 493 -60.69 11.32 -44.20
CA SER A 493 -59.90 10.86 -45.34
C SER A 493 -58.43 11.33 -45.32
N GLY A 494 -58.01 12.02 -44.25
CA GLY A 494 -56.62 12.39 -43.99
C GLY A 494 -56.23 13.83 -44.35
N GLU A 495 -57.13 14.62 -44.93
CA GLU A 495 -56.90 16.05 -45.20
C GLU A 495 -57.00 16.87 -43.91
N ARG A 496 -55.87 16.97 -43.22
CA ARG A 496 -55.63 17.92 -42.12
C ARG A 496 -55.27 19.31 -42.66
N SER A 497 -55.40 20.34 -41.82
CA SER A 497 -55.00 21.71 -42.18
C SER A 497 -53.52 21.78 -42.57
N ALA A 498 -53.14 22.75 -43.42
CA ALA A 498 -51.75 23.01 -43.77
C ALA A 498 -50.89 23.31 -42.52
N ASP A 499 -51.45 23.98 -41.52
CA ASP A 499 -50.76 24.27 -40.25
C ASP A 499 -50.69 23.03 -39.34
N GLU A 500 -51.74 22.19 -39.31
CA GLU A 500 -51.74 20.92 -38.55
C GLU A 500 -50.72 19.93 -39.15
N THR A 501 -50.66 19.80 -40.47
CA THR A 501 -49.67 18.95 -41.16
C THR A 501 -48.25 19.49 -41.04
N LYS A 502 -48.06 20.82 -40.98
CA LYS A 502 -46.76 21.44 -40.73
C LYS A 502 -46.31 21.26 -39.27
N ALA A 503 -47.22 21.40 -38.30
CA ALA A 503 -46.93 21.14 -36.89
C ALA A 503 -46.56 19.67 -36.66
N LEU A 504 -47.38 18.73 -37.16
CA LEU A 504 -47.11 17.30 -37.04
C LEU A 504 -45.84 16.86 -37.79
N LYS A 505 -45.50 17.51 -38.92
CA LYS A 505 -44.20 17.28 -39.56
C LYS A 505 -43.04 17.77 -38.71
N ALA A 506 -43.11 18.99 -38.15
CA ALA A 506 -42.07 19.47 -37.25
C ALA A 506 -41.91 18.58 -36.00
N GLU A 507 -43.01 18.06 -35.46
CA GLU A 507 -43.01 17.12 -34.34
C GLU A 507 -42.39 15.76 -34.72
N ILE A 508 -42.71 15.23 -35.91
CA ILE A 508 -42.04 14.06 -36.49
C ILE A 508 -40.56 14.32 -36.73
N ASP A 509 -40.18 15.47 -37.29
CA ASP A 509 -38.79 15.84 -37.56
C ASP A 509 -37.98 15.94 -36.25
N THR A 510 -38.57 16.44 -35.15
CA THR A 510 -37.94 16.41 -33.83
C THR A 510 -37.83 15.01 -33.25
N LEU A 511 -38.88 14.19 -33.32
CA LEU A 511 -38.85 12.81 -32.84
C LEU A 511 -37.91 11.92 -33.65
N GLN A 512 -37.74 12.20 -34.95
CA GLN A 512 -36.77 11.54 -35.81
C GLN A 512 -35.33 11.93 -35.42
N ALA A 513 -35.07 13.21 -35.10
CA ALA A 513 -33.77 13.65 -34.60
C ALA A 513 -33.44 13.04 -33.22
N GLU A 514 -34.41 12.98 -32.30
CA GLU A 514 -34.26 12.30 -31.00
C GLU A 514 -34.02 10.78 -31.17
N PHE A 515 -34.72 10.14 -32.12
CA PHE A 515 -34.51 8.73 -32.45
C PHE A 515 -33.13 8.47 -33.06
N ASP A 516 -32.70 9.30 -34.03
CA ASP A 516 -31.39 9.15 -34.69
C ASP A 516 -30.25 9.42 -33.70
N GLU A 517 -30.40 10.36 -32.76
CA GLU A 517 -29.44 10.56 -31.66
C GLU A 517 -29.42 9.35 -30.72
N ALA A 518 -30.59 8.84 -30.29
CA ALA A 518 -30.67 7.64 -29.46
C ALA A 518 -30.07 6.39 -30.15
N LEU A 519 -30.22 6.28 -31.47
CA LEU A 519 -29.63 5.22 -32.29
C LEU A 519 -28.10 5.36 -32.38
N ALA A 520 -27.58 6.59 -32.50
CA ALA A 520 -26.15 6.88 -32.45
C ALA A 520 -25.55 6.57 -31.06
N GLN A 521 -26.24 6.96 -29.98
CA GLN A 521 -25.85 6.62 -28.61
C GLN A 521 -25.87 5.09 -28.39
N TYR A 522 -26.91 4.38 -28.85
CA TYR A 522 -27.01 2.93 -28.75
C TYR A 522 -25.88 2.21 -29.50
N THR A 523 -25.61 2.61 -30.76
CA THR A 523 -24.54 1.98 -31.57
C THR A 523 -23.13 2.30 -31.05
N MET A 524 -22.92 3.49 -30.48
CA MET A 524 -21.71 3.81 -29.70
C MET A 524 -21.57 2.89 -28.49
N LEU A 525 -22.63 2.73 -27.68
CA LEU A 525 -22.62 1.88 -26.48
C LEU A 525 -22.40 0.41 -26.84
N GLN A 526 -23.05 -0.10 -27.88
CA GLN A 526 -22.86 -1.45 -28.42
C GLN A 526 -21.40 -1.68 -28.86
N THR A 527 -20.78 -0.68 -29.49
CA THR A 527 -19.36 -0.71 -29.89
C THR A 527 -18.43 -0.70 -28.67
N GLN A 528 -18.74 0.06 -27.61
CA GLN A 528 -17.99 0.06 -26.36
C GLN A 528 -18.12 -1.28 -25.61
N CYS A 529 -19.33 -1.82 -25.47
CA CYS A 529 -19.58 -3.14 -24.88
C CYS A 529 -18.85 -4.25 -25.64
N LYS A 530 -18.77 -4.16 -26.98
CA LYS A 530 -17.98 -5.10 -27.77
C LYS A 530 -16.48 -4.98 -27.47
N LYS A 531 -15.91 -3.76 -27.45
CA LYS A 531 -14.49 -3.54 -27.09
C LYS A 531 -14.17 -4.09 -25.70
N LEU A 532 -15.00 -3.82 -24.70
CA LEU A 532 -14.82 -4.33 -23.33
C LEU A 532 -14.93 -5.86 -23.27
N SER A 533 -15.76 -6.48 -24.11
CA SER A 533 -15.85 -7.94 -24.26
C SER A 533 -14.58 -8.54 -24.90
N ASP A 534 -14.09 -7.92 -25.98
CA ASP A 534 -12.86 -8.33 -26.68
C ASP A 534 -11.61 -8.15 -25.78
N GLU A 535 -11.54 -7.06 -25.02
CA GLU A 535 -10.52 -6.78 -23.99
C GLU A 535 -10.59 -7.78 -22.85
N ARG A 536 -11.78 -8.06 -22.29
CA ARG A 536 -11.97 -9.12 -21.27
C ARG A 536 -11.50 -10.48 -21.81
N ALA A 537 -11.87 -10.83 -23.03
CA ALA A 537 -11.44 -12.08 -23.67
C ALA A 537 -9.93 -12.11 -23.93
N ALA A 538 -9.25 -10.96 -24.10
CA ALA A 538 -7.79 -10.89 -24.14
C ALA A 538 -7.18 -11.08 -22.73
N GLN A 539 -7.74 -10.45 -21.70
CA GLN A 539 -7.29 -10.59 -20.31
C GLN A 539 -7.48 -12.02 -19.77
N ASP A 540 -8.60 -12.68 -20.05
CA ASP A 540 -8.82 -14.08 -19.66
C ASP A 540 -7.84 -15.04 -20.37
N ARG A 541 -7.45 -14.74 -21.62
CA ARG A 541 -6.36 -15.46 -22.32
C ARG A 541 -4.99 -15.22 -21.68
N ALA A 542 -4.66 -13.97 -21.34
CA ALA A 542 -3.42 -13.62 -20.65
C ALA A 542 -3.32 -14.29 -19.26
N LYS A 543 -4.40 -14.22 -18.47
CA LYS A 543 -4.55 -14.91 -17.18
C LYS A 543 -4.35 -16.43 -17.31
N LYS A 544 -4.93 -17.06 -18.34
CA LYS A 544 -4.75 -18.50 -18.58
C LYS A 544 -3.30 -18.86 -18.97
N ALA A 545 -2.61 -18.00 -19.70
CA ALA A 545 -1.18 -18.16 -19.99
C ALA A 545 -0.33 -18.00 -18.72
N LEU A 546 -0.59 -16.97 -17.90
CA LEU A 546 0.12 -16.72 -16.64
C LEU A 546 -0.06 -17.85 -15.62
N LEU A 547 -1.26 -18.43 -15.52
CA LEU A 547 -1.51 -19.63 -14.71
C LEU A 547 -0.68 -20.82 -15.20
N LYS A 548 -0.60 -21.07 -16.51
CA LYS A 548 0.26 -22.13 -17.06
C LYS A 548 1.74 -21.89 -16.75
N THR A 549 2.23 -20.66 -16.86
CA THR A 549 3.63 -20.35 -16.49
C THR A 549 3.89 -20.45 -14.99
N ARG A 550 2.90 -20.13 -14.13
CA ARG A 550 2.98 -20.39 -12.69
C ARG A 550 3.16 -21.89 -12.44
N ASP A 551 2.31 -22.72 -13.04
CA ASP A 551 2.33 -24.17 -12.82
C ASP A 551 3.64 -24.80 -13.32
N GLU A 552 4.19 -24.31 -14.44
CA GLU A 552 5.53 -24.66 -14.93
C GLU A 552 6.68 -24.20 -14.02
N ILE A 553 6.51 -23.10 -13.28
CA ILE A 553 7.49 -22.64 -12.28
C ILE A 553 7.37 -23.45 -10.99
N THR A 554 6.15 -23.72 -10.50
CA THR A 554 5.91 -24.58 -9.33
C THR A 554 6.48 -25.99 -9.54
N ALA A 555 6.33 -26.55 -10.74
CA ALA A 555 6.94 -27.84 -11.09
C ALA A 555 8.49 -27.83 -11.10
N LYS A 556 9.11 -26.68 -11.42
CA LYS A 556 10.58 -26.51 -11.33
C LYS A 556 11.03 -26.33 -9.88
N ILE A 557 10.27 -25.59 -9.07
CA ILE A 557 10.54 -25.41 -7.63
C ILE A 557 10.51 -26.79 -6.94
N ALA A 558 9.42 -27.56 -7.09
CA ALA A 558 9.31 -28.91 -6.52
C ALA A 558 10.43 -29.86 -6.99
N LYS A 559 10.90 -29.73 -8.23
CA LYS A 559 12.07 -30.47 -8.72
C LYS A 559 13.36 -30.07 -8.00
N HIS A 560 13.60 -28.76 -7.82
CA HIS A 560 14.80 -28.26 -7.15
C HIS A 560 14.78 -28.49 -5.63
N GLU A 561 13.60 -28.50 -5.00
CA GLU A 561 13.41 -28.92 -3.60
C GLU A 561 13.83 -30.38 -3.41
N LEU A 562 13.37 -31.29 -4.30
CA LEU A 562 13.75 -32.71 -4.28
C LEU A 562 15.25 -32.91 -4.59
N GLU A 563 15.83 -32.14 -5.51
CA GLU A 563 17.29 -32.14 -5.77
C GLU A 563 18.09 -31.67 -4.55
N ASN A 564 17.63 -30.63 -3.86
CA ASN A 564 18.26 -30.13 -2.62
C ASN A 564 18.12 -31.11 -1.45
N GLU A 565 16.96 -31.75 -1.28
CA GLU A 565 16.75 -32.77 -0.24
C GLU A 565 17.65 -34.00 -0.47
N SER A 566 17.75 -34.45 -1.72
CA SER A 566 18.66 -35.53 -2.13
C SER A 566 20.13 -35.16 -1.84
N ALA A 567 20.56 -33.94 -2.20
CA ALA A 567 21.90 -33.44 -1.89
C ALA A 567 22.16 -33.32 -0.37
N SER A 568 21.18 -32.85 0.40
CA SER A 568 21.25 -32.74 1.87
C SER A 568 21.38 -34.11 2.54
N ASN A 569 20.60 -35.10 2.10
CA ASN A 569 20.70 -36.47 2.60
C ASN A 569 22.04 -37.13 2.20
N SER A 570 22.56 -36.86 0.99
CA SER A 570 23.89 -37.32 0.57
C SER A 570 25.02 -36.66 1.39
N LEU A 571 24.92 -35.36 1.68
CA LEU A 571 25.85 -34.64 2.54
C LEU A 571 25.84 -35.21 3.97
N ARG A 572 24.66 -35.54 4.52
CA ARG A 572 24.52 -36.16 5.83
C ARG A 572 25.24 -37.52 5.90
N GLY A 573 25.12 -38.33 4.85
CA GLY A 573 25.86 -39.60 4.73
C GLY A 573 27.38 -39.39 4.73
N ILE A 574 27.88 -38.42 3.96
CA ILE A 574 29.32 -38.07 3.89
C ILE A 574 29.83 -37.54 5.24
N LEU A 575 29.00 -36.81 5.99
CA LEU A 575 29.36 -36.33 7.34
C LEU A 575 29.46 -37.49 8.34
N MET A 576 28.53 -38.45 8.31
CA MET A 576 28.61 -39.65 9.14
C MET A 576 29.84 -40.51 8.78
N GLU A 577 30.12 -40.73 7.49
CA GLU A 577 31.32 -41.46 7.04
C GLU A 577 32.61 -40.75 7.50
N LYS A 578 32.66 -39.41 7.43
CA LYS A 578 33.77 -38.61 7.96
C LYS A 578 33.93 -38.78 9.47
N GLU A 579 32.84 -38.83 10.23
CA GLU A 579 32.86 -39.02 11.69
C GLU A 579 33.34 -40.43 12.06
N GLU A 580 32.87 -41.48 11.37
CA GLU A 580 33.38 -42.84 11.53
C GLU A 580 34.89 -42.94 11.22
N LEU A 581 35.34 -42.30 10.13
CA LEU A 581 36.76 -42.25 9.75
C LEU A 581 37.62 -41.47 10.76
N LEU A 582 37.09 -40.41 11.39
CA LEU A 582 37.78 -39.69 12.46
C LEU A 582 37.93 -40.55 13.71
N VAL A 583 36.88 -41.24 14.13
CA VAL A 583 36.94 -42.21 15.26
C VAL A 583 37.91 -43.34 14.93
N GLN A 584 37.91 -43.87 13.72
CA GLN A 584 38.86 -44.89 13.29
C GLN A 584 40.32 -44.37 13.32
N ALA A 585 40.56 -43.13 12.90
CA ALA A 585 41.88 -42.51 12.96
C ALA A 585 42.36 -42.28 14.41
N ASP A 586 41.46 -41.92 15.34
CA ASP A 586 41.81 -41.76 16.76
C ASP A 586 42.05 -43.10 17.46
N LEU A 587 41.29 -44.16 17.12
CA LEU A 587 41.60 -45.54 17.54
C LEU A 587 42.99 -45.97 17.03
N GLN A 588 43.35 -45.64 15.79
CA GLN A 588 44.69 -45.91 15.26
C GLN A 588 45.79 -45.09 15.98
N LYS A 589 45.55 -43.82 16.34
CA LYS A 589 46.48 -43.02 17.16
C LYS A 589 46.71 -43.64 18.54
N LEU A 590 45.64 -44.16 19.18
CA LEU A 590 45.74 -44.86 20.47
C LEU A 590 46.55 -46.15 20.36
N GLU A 591 46.35 -46.95 19.30
CA GLU A 591 47.14 -48.16 19.05
C GLU A 591 48.61 -47.83 18.73
N VAL A 592 48.88 -46.81 17.91
CA VAL A 592 50.25 -46.31 17.65
C VAL A 592 50.91 -45.84 18.95
N LYS A 593 50.19 -45.16 19.84
CA LYS A 593 50.70 -44.78 21.16
C LYS A 593 51.00 -46.02 22.01
N ARG A 594 50.08 -47.00 22.09
CA ARG A 594 50.28 -48.26 22.82
C ARG A 594 51.51 -49.03 22.33
N LEU A 595 51.73 -49.08 21.01
CA LEU A 595 52.89 -49.70 20.40
C LEU A 595 54.18 -48.91 20.66
N LYS A 596 54.12 -47.57 20.68
CA LYS A 596 55.27 -46.71 21.02
C LYS A 596 55.66 -46.84 22.50
N ASP A 597 54.69 -46.86 23.41
CA ASP A 597 54.95 -47.02 24.84
C ASP A 597 55.52 -48.41 25.16
N LEU A 598 55.06 -49.46 24.45
CA LEU A 598 55.65 -50.79 24.49
C LEU A 598 57.07 -50.85 23.88
N LEU A 599 57.33 -50.11 22.80
CA LEU A 599 58.67 -50.00 22.23
C LEU A 599 59.64 -49.29 23.19
N ASN A 600 59.18 -48.22 23.84
CA ASN A 600 59.95 -47.52 24.86
C ASN A 600 60.29 -48.44 26.04
N SER A 601 59.32 -49.20 26.57
CA SER A 601 59.61 -50.12 27.69
C SER A 601 60.62 -51.21 27.31
N ARG A 602 60.60 -51.70 26.06
CA ARG A 602 61.62 -52.63 25.56
C ARG A 602 62.97 -51.95 25.34
N ALA A 603 63.02 -50.68 24.94
CA ALA A 603 64.26 -49.93 24.85
C ALA A 603 64.88 -49.69 26.25
N ASP A 604 64.08 -49.36 27.26
CA ASP A 604 64.53 -49.22 28.65
C ASP A 604 65.02 -50.56 29.23
N GLU A 605 64.32 -51.66 28.95
CA GLU A 605 64.78 -53.02 29.30
C GLU A 605 66.16 -53.30 28.68
N VAL A 606 66.33 -53.10 27.36
CA VAL A 606 67.61 -53.32 26.66
C VAL A 606 68.71 -52.43 27.23
N PHE A 607 68.46 -51.13 27.40
CA PHE A 607 69.44 -50.20 27.97
C PHE A 607 69.85 -50.59 29.40
N SER A 608 68.92 -51.10 30.21
CA SER A 608 69.22 -51.60 31.56
C SER A 608 70.13 -52.84 31.52
N LEU A 609 69.95 -53.71 30.52
CA LEU A 609 70.77 -54.91 30.30
C LEU A 609 72.16 -54.55 29.75
N GLU A 610 72.26 -53.63 28.79
CA GLU A 610 73.53 -53.12 28.26
C GLU A 610 74.37 -52.44 29.34
N ASN A 611 73.75 -51.58 30.16
CA ASN A 611 74.40 -50.96 31.32
C ASN A 611 74.89 -52.03 32.31
N ARG A 612 74.11 -53.08 32.55
CA ARG A 612 74.52 -54.19 33.42
C ARG A 612 75.63 -55.05 32.82
N GLU A 613 75.65 -55.31 31.50
CA GLU A 613 76.78 -55.95 30.83
C GLU A 613 78.04 -55.08 30.97
N PHE A 614 77.93 -53.77 30.70
CA PHE A 614 79.05 -52.83 30.80
C PHE A 614 79.64 -52.78 32.22
N GLN A 615 78.79 -52.74 33.25
CA GLN A 615 79.22 -52.81 34.66
C GLN A 615 79.96 -54.13 34.96
N LEU A 616 79.41 -55.27 34.56
CA LEU A 616 80.03 -56.59 34.74
C LEU A 616 81.37 -56.69 34.00
N LYS A 617 81.44 -56.18 32.77
CA LYS A 617 82.63 -56.15 31.93
C LYS A 617 83.74 -55.28 32.52
N LYS A 618 83.39 -54.08 33.00
CA LYS A 618 84.32 -53.19 33.72
C LYS A 618 84.84 -53.84 35.00
N SER A 619 83.97 -54.46 35.80
CA SER A 619 84.36 -55.18 37.02
C SER A 619 85.26 -56.38 36.73
N MET A 620 84.97 -57.15 35.67
CA MET A 620 85.81 -58.26 35.23
C MET A 620 87.18 -57.80 34.75
N ASP A 621 87.28 -56.67 34.03
CA ASP A 621 88.57 -56.13 33.59
C ASP A 621 89.38 -55.50 34.73
N GLU A 622 88.70 -54.90 35.72
CA GLU A 622 89.31 -54.46 36.98
C GLU A 622 89.88 -55.66 37.75
N ARG A 623 89.10 -56.74 37.92
CA ARG A 623 89.57 -57.99 38.56
C ARG A 623 90.71 -58.67 37.79
N LYS A 624 90.74 -58.57 36.45
CA LYS A 624 91.90 -59.02 35.64
C LYS A 624 93.16 -58.20 35.94
N ARG A 625 93.04 -56.86 36.09
CA ARG A 625 94.18 -56.00 36.45
C ARG A 625 94.72 -56.33 37.84
N GLU A 626 93.86 -56.49 38.83
CA GLU A 626 94.26 -56.94 40.18
C GLU A 626 95.05 -58.27 40.11
N ILE A 627 94.53 -59.26 39.38
CA ILE A 627 95.20 -60.55 39.19
C ILE A 627 96.54 -60.41 38.45
N SER A 628 96.66 -59.51 37.47
CA SER A 628 97.94 -59.24 36.79
C SER A 628 98.96 -58.63 37.74
N VAL A 629 98.57 -57.61 38.52
CA VAL A 629 99.44 -56.96 39.52
C VAL A 629 99.89 -57.97 40.58
N HIS A 630 98.99 -58.79 41.12
CA HIS A 630 99.38 -59.88 42.04
C HIS A 630 100.37 -60.86 41.39
N ARG A 631 100.16 -61.22 40.11
CA ARG A 631 101.05 -62.12 39.34
C ARG A 631 102.38 -61.46 38.95
N GLU A 632 102.47 -60.14 38.95
CA GLU A 632 103.70 -59.37 38.73
C GLU A 632 104.49 -59.24 40.03
N VAL A 633 103.82 -58.94 41.15
CA VAL A 633 104.41 -58.98 42.50
C VAL A 633 104.97 -60.38 42.81
N GLN A 634 104.24 -61.45 42.51
CA GLN A 634 104.74 -62.82 42.66
C GLN A 634 105.95 -63.11 41.76
N ARG A 635 105.97 -62.62 40.52
CA ARG A 635 107.15 -62.75 39.63
C ARG A 635 108.36 -61.96 40.16
N ALA A 636 108.16 -60.78 40.72
CA ALA A 636 109.21 -60.00 41.35
C ALA A 636 109.77 -60.69 42.61
N GLN A 637 108.90 -61.28 43.45
CA GLN A 637 109.31 -62.08 44.61
C GLN A 637 110.12 -63.31 44.21
N VAL A 638 109.71 -64.04 43.17
CA VAL A 638 110.49 -65.15 42.61
C VAL A 638 111.85 -64.67 42.12
N LYS A 639 111.90 -63.60 41.32
CA LYS A 639 113.17 -63.04 40.81
C LYS A 639 114.13 -62.63 41.93
N ALA A 640 113.65 -61.96 42.97
CA ALA A 640 114.45 -61.59 44.13
C ALA A 640 114.97 -62.83 44.90
N ALA A 641 114.14 -63.88 45.05
CA ALA A 641 114.56 -65.14 45.64
C ALA A 641 115.59 -65.90 44.77
N GLU A 642 115.51 -65.79 43.44
CA GLU A 642 116.52 -66.36 42.53
C GLU A 642 117.83 -65.56 42.53
N GLU A 643 117.78 -64.24 42.71
CA GLU A 643 118.95 -63.37 42.88
C GLU A 643 119.69 -63.67 44.20
N GLU A 644 118.96 -63.80 45.32
CA GLU A 644 119.55 -64.25 46.59
C GLU A 644 120.05 -65.71 46.51
N ARG A 645 119.34 -66.63 45.83
CA ARG A 645 119.83 -67.99 45.56
C ARG A 645 121.14 -67.97 44.76
N HIS A 646 121.24 -67.11 43.74
CA HIS A 646 122.46 -66.96 42.94
C HIS A 646 123.61 -66.37 43.76
N LYS A 647 123.35 -65.31 44.55
CA LYS A 647 124.31 -64.71 45.48
C LYS A 647 124.83 -65.74 46.49
N ILE A 648 123.96 -66.55 47.10
CA ILE A 648 124.34 -67.66 47.99
C ILE A 648 125.18 -68.70 47.22
N SER A 649 124.85 -69.01 45.97
CA SER A 649 125.62 -69.94 45.13
C SER A 649 127.02 -69.41 44.78
N VAL A 650 127.17 -68.11 44.53
CA VAL A 650 128.47 -67.45 44.35
C VAL A 650 129.26 -67.47 45.67
N GLU A 651 128.62 -67.09 46.78
CA GLU A 651 129.17 -67.16 48.13
C GLU A 651 129.58 -68.59 48.56
N HIS A 652 128.93 -69.62 48.03
CA HIS A 652 129.29 -71.02 48.22
C HIS A 652 130.55 -71.38 47.43
N GLY A 653 130.59 -71.11 46.12
CA GLY A 653 131.77 -71.33 45.30
C GLY A 653 133.00 -70.53 45.77
N ASP A 654 132.80 -69.34 46.32
CA ASP A 654 133.87 -68.50 46.86
C ASP A 654 134.39 -68.97 48.24
N ARG A 655 133.58 -69.75 48.97
CA ARG A 655 134.01 -70.54 50.14
C ARG A 655 134.67 -71.85 49.73
N GLU A 656 134.18 -72.54 48.71
CA GLU A 656 134.77 -73.78 48.16
C GLU A 656 136.16 -73.52 47.56
N MET A 657 136.33 -72.42 46.82
CA MET A 657 137.64 -71.92 46.38
C MET A 657 138.57 -71.58 47.56
N ARG A 658 138.02 -71.15 48.70
CA ARG A 658 138.79 -70.91 49.92
C ARG A 658 139.19 -72.22 50.61
N VAL A 659 138.30 -73.22 50.65
CA VAL A 659 138.59 -74.55 51.19
C VAL A 659 139.66 -75.26 50.35
N THR A 660 139.54 -75.27 49.01
CA THR A 660 140.55 -75.86 48.12
C THR A 660 141.89 -75.12 48.19
N LYS A 661 141.90 -73.77 48.29
CA LYS A 661 143.14 -73.00 48.58
C LYS A 661 143.74 -73.36 49.94
N LEU A 662 142.93 -73.60 50.97
CA LEU A 662 143.40 -74.03 52.29
C LEU A 662 143.90 -75.47 52.31
N GLN A 663 143.26 -76.39 51.56
CA GLN A 663 143.73 -77.76 51.36
C GLN A 663 145.08 -77.78 50.64
N ALA A 664 145.22 -77.05 49.53
CA ALA A 664 146.49 -76.92 48.82
C ALA A 664 147.58 -76.30 49.73
N LYS A 665 147.23 -75.29 50.54
CA LYS A 665 148.15 -74.68 51.50
C LYS A 665 148.55 -75.64 52.63
N PHE A 666 147.63 -76.45 53.14
CA PHE A 666 147.89 -77.50 54.11
C PHE A 666 148.79 -78.61 53.52
N GLU A 667 148.51 -79.05 52.30
CA GLU A 667 149.30 -80.08 51.61
C GLU A 667 150.72 -79.61 51.28
N THR A 668 150.93 -78.30 51.06
CA THR A 668 152.29 -77.72 51.02
C THR A 668 152.93 -77.58 52.41
N LEU A 669 152.19 -77.18 53.45
CA LEU A 669 152.73 -77.07 54.81
C LEU A 669 153.19 -78.44 55.35
N CYS A 670 152.48 -79.52 55.05
CA CYS A 670 152.87 -80.88 55.44
C CYS A 670 154.17 -81.38 54.78
N LYS A 671 154.75 -80.65 53.81
CA LYS A 671 155.98 -81.03 53.11
C LYS A 671 157.21 -80.19 53.53
N THR A 672 157.05 -79.14 54.35
CA THR A 672 158.16 -78.32 54.89
C THR A 672 157.90 -77.83 56.32
N SER A 673 158.70 -78.30 57.27
CA SER A 673 158.71 -77.98 58.70
C SER A 673 160.19 -78.02 59.15
N PRO A 674 160.73 -77.16 60.05
CA PRO A 674 160.25 -77.07 61.45
C PRO A 674 160.41 -75.73 62.22
N PHE A 675 159.91 -75.75 63.48
CA PHE A 675 160.18 -74.87 64.64
C PHE A 675 159.71 -73.40 64.69
N GLY A 676 158.97 -73.06 65.77
CA GLY A 676 159.47 -72.06 66.75
C GLY A 676 158.66 -70.76 66.96
N ASN A 677 158.00 -70.63 68.12
CA ASN A 677 157.25 -69.46 68.61
C ASN A 677 158.09 -68.17 68.80
N ALA A 678 157.44 -66.99 68.73
CA ALA A 678 157.56 -65.86 69.69
C ALA A 678 156.53 -64.74 69.41
N ASP A 679 156.21 -63.90 70.40
CA ASP A 679 155.17 -62.84 70.39
C ASP A 679 155.75 -61.41 70.62
N ASP A 680 154.95 -60.36 70.32
CA ASP A 680 154.86 -59.03 71.00
C ASP A 680 156.07 -58.03 70.99
N GLN A 681 155.98 -56.69 71.26
CA GLN A 681 154.89 -55.74 71.65
C GLN A 681 155.25 -54.22 71.38
N ASP A 682 154.29 -53.30 71.65
CA ASP A 682 154.39 -51.88 72.13
C ASP A 682 154.80 -50.62 71.30
N GLY A 683 154.23 -49.44 71.67
CA GLY A 683 154.64 -48.06 71.28
C GLY A 683 153.55 -46.92 71.39
N GLN A 684 153.90 -45.68 71.80
CA GLN A 684 152.95 -44.55 72.13
C GLN A 684 153.48 -43.12 71.73
N GLU A 685 152.78 -41.97 71.81
CA GLU A 685 151.35 -41.64 72.10
C GLU A 685 150.76 -40.45 71.24
N ARG A 686 150.92 -39.15 71.62
CA ARG A 686 150.12 -38.00 71.13
C ARG A 686 150.84 -36.63 71.15
N SER A 687 150.39 -35.66 70.33
CA SER A 687 150.84 -34.24 70.43
C SER A 687 149.84 -33.18 69.90
N GLN A 688 149.83 -32.03 70.60
CA GLN A 688 149.40 -30.63 70.32
C GLN A 688 148.23 -30.24 69.38
N ALA A 689 147.85 -31.00 68.34
CA ALA A 689 146.87 -30.54 67.34
C ALA A 689 145.42 -30.37 67.88
N TYR A 690 145.09 -31.04 68.98
CA TYR A 690 143.73 -31.18 69.52
C TYR A 690 143.02 -29.84 69.84
N PHE A 691 143.75 -28.84 70.35
CA PHE A 691 143.14 -27.60 70.85
C PHE A 691 142.73 -26.60 69.77
N VAL A 692 143.37 -26.63 68.60
CA VAL A 692 143.04 -25.72 67.48
C VAL A 692 141.72 -26.14 66.81
N ILE A 693 141.54 -27.45 66.61
CA ILE A 693 140.32 -28.02 65.99
C ILE A 693 139.07 -27.69 66.82
N LYS A 694 139.17 -27.81 68.15
CA LYS A 694 138.05 -27.57 69.07
C LYS A 694 137.63 -26.09 69.16
N ALA A 695 138.50 -25.16 68.78
CA ALA A 695 138.17 -23.74 68.66
C ALA A 695 137.48 -23.41 67.32
N ALA A 696 137.79 -24.14 66.25
CA ALA A 696 137.15 -23.98 64.94
C ALA A 696 135.70 -24.48 64.94
N GLN A 697 135.45 -25.68 65.47
CA GLN A 697 134.11 -26.31 65.48
C GLN A 697 133.05 -25.39 66.11
N ARG A 698 133.36 -24.78 67.26
CA ARG A 698 132.43 -23.89 67.98
C ARG A 698 132.07 -22.60 67.25
N ARG A 699 132.80 -22.24 66.19
CA ARG A 699 132.48 -21.09 65.34
C ARG A 699 131.63 -21.47 64.13
N GLU A 700 131.62 -22.74 63.74
CA GLU A 700 130.76 -23.28 62.67
C GLU A 700 129.39 -23.67 63.20
N GLU A 701 129.31 -24.17 64.46
CA GLU A 701 128.05 -24.45 65.18
C GLU A 701 127.17 -23.19 65.28
N LEU A 702 127.73 -22.09 65.80
CA LEU A 702 127.04 -20.78 65.90
C LEU A 702 126.67 -20.17 64.54
N GLN A 703 127.33 -20.57 63.45
CA GLN A 703 126.98 -20.09 62.11
C GLN A 703 125.81 -20.90 61.51
N ARG A 704 125.77 -22.22 61.74
CA ARG A 704 124.60 -23.06 61.40
C ARG A 704 123.33 -22.60 62.13
N GLU A 705 123.42 -22.25 63.41
CA GLU A 705 122.27 -21.72 64.17
C GLU A 705 121.74 -20.40 63.58
N GLY A 706 122.63 -19.57 62.99
CA GLY A 706 122.25 -18.38 62.23
C GLY A 706 121.52 -18.71 60.93
N ASP A 707 122.12 -19.56 60.09
CA ASP A 707 121.54 -19.98 58.79
C ASP A 707 120.16 -20.64 58.98
N GLU A 708 119.99 -21.44 60.04
CA GLU A 708 118.72 -22.07 60.41
C GLU A 708 117.64 -21.10 60.91
N LEU A 709 118.00 -19.91 61.39
CA LEU A 709 117.05 -18.86 61.77
C LEU A 709 116.68 -18.00 60.57
N ASP A 710 117.65 -17.68 59.70
CA ASP A 710 117.42 -16.97 58.44
C ASP A 710 116.47 -17.74 57.51
N ASP A 711 116.62 -19.06 57.38
CA ASP A 711 115.70 -19.86 56.57
C ASP A 711 114.30 -19.98 57.20
N LYS A 712 114.18 -19.99 58.54
CA LYS A 712 112.87 -19.88 59.22
C LYS A 712 112.20 -18.54 58.94
N ILE A 713 112.96 -17.43 59.01
CA ILE A 713 112.48 -16.09 58.63
C ILE A 713 112.01 -16.05 57.17
N ARG A 714 112.78 -16.65 56.23
CA ARG A 714 112.39 -16.75 54.81
C ARG A 714 111.13 -17.57 54.57
N VAL A 715 110.82 -18.55 55.42
CA VAL A 715 109.53 -19.27 55.38
C VAL A 715 108.40 -18.37 55.88
N SER A 716 108.55 -17.74 57.04
CA SER A 716 107.55 -16.80 57.58
C SER A 716 107.28 -15.62 56.64
N GLU A 717 108.29 -15.08 55.97
CA GLU A 717 108.10 -14.04 54.94
C GLU A 717 107.31 -14.53 53.71
N LYS A 718 107.43 -15.81 53.33
CA LYS A 718 106.64 -16.39 52.25
C LYS A 718 105.20 -16.62 52.69
N GLU A 719 104.98 -17.05 53.93
CA GLU A 719 103.66 -17.21 54.53
C GLU A 719 102.93 -15.88 54.66
N VAL A 720 103.60 -14.83 55.17
CA VAL A 720 103.05 -13.47 55.22
C VAL A 720 102.74 -12.95 53.81
N ARG A 721 103.65 -13.13 52.83
CA ARG A 721 103.39 -12.72 51.43
C ARG A 721 102.26 -13.52 50.77
N ALA A 722 102.04 -14.77 51.16
CA ALA A 722 100.89 -15.56 50.72
C ALA A 722 99.59 -15.03 51.35
N LEU A 723 99.58 -14.76 52.66
CA LEU A 723 98.44 -14.20 53.40
C LEU A 723 98.03 -12.81 52.87
N THR A 724 99.00 -11.94 52.54
CA THR A 724 98.70 -10.65 51.89
C THR A 724 98.02 -10.84 50.53
N LYS A 725 98.44 -11.83 49.74
CA LYS A 725 97.81 -12.14 48.44
C LYS A 725 96.39 -12.70 48.60
N THR A 726 96.14 -13.59 49.57
CA THR A 726 94.76 -14.05 49.82
C THR A 726 93.87 -12.95 50.35
N LEU A 727 94.38 -12.04 51.19
CA LEU A 727 93.61 -10.87 51.65
C LEU A 727 93.25 -9.95 50.48
N GLN A 728 94.21 -9.59 49.63
CA GLN A 728 93.95 -8.76 48.43
C GLN A 728 92.96 -9.44 47.46
N HIS A 729 93.04 -10.77 47.30
CA HIS A 729 92.07 -11.51 46.48
C HIS A 729 90.66 -11.50 47.10
N LEU A 730 90.57 -11.56 48.44
CA LEU A 730 89.30 -11.48 49.18
C LEU A 730 88.67 -10.09 49.07
N GLU A 731 89.47 -9.02 49.19
CA GLU A 731 89.04 -7.63 48.98
C GLU A 731 88.63 -7.36 47.53
N GLY A 732 89.33 -7.95 46.55
CA GLY A 732 88.95 -7.96 45.14
C GLY A 732 87.56 -8.55 44.94
N ARG A 733 87.34 -9.82 45.31
CA ARG A 733 86.01 -10.45 45.16
C ARG A 733 84.92 -9.73 45.98
N ASN A 734 85.23 -9.21 47.17
CA ASN A 734 84.25 -8.44 47.96
C ASN A 734 83.90 -7.07 47.36
N THR A 735 84.79 -6.44 46.58
CA THR A 735 84.48 -5.20 45.86
C THR A 735 83.74 -5.46 44.55
N GLU A 736 84.03 -6.54 43.85
CA GLU A 736 83.24 -7.03 42.71
C GLU A 736 81.82 -7.43 43.15
N TYR A 737 81.69 -8.23 44.21
CA TYR A 737 80.42 -8.69 44.76
C TYR A 737 79.57 -7.57 45.40
N ARG A 738 80.14 -6.38 45.64
CA ARG A 738 79.38 -5.16 45.99
C ARG A 738 78.93 -4.37 44.76
N LYS A 739 79.68 -4.43 43.66
CA LYS A 739 79.30 -3.80 42.38
C LYS A 739 78.13 -4.55 41.72
N SER A 740 78.09 -5.87 41.80
CA SER A 740 77.00 -6.68 41.21
C SER A 740 75.59 -6.40 41.79
N PHE A 741 75.48 -5.81 42.98
CA PHE A 741 74.20 -5.37 43.55
C PHE A 741 73.69 -4.02 43.01
N HIS A 742 74.47 -3.28 42.21
CA HIS A 742 74.01 -2.06 41.58
C HIS A 742 73.26 -2.40 40.28
N ARG A 743 71.93 -2.25 40.28
CA ARG A 743 71.13 -2.28 39.05
C ARG A 743 71.41 -1.07 38.16
N ALA A 744 70.98 -1.17 36.90
CA ALA A 744 71.31 -0.27 35.80
C ALA A 744 71.04 1.23 36.07
N ASP A 745 71.76 2.06 35.32
CA ASP A 745 71.79 3.52 35.44
C ASP A 745 70.45 4.16 35.03
N MET A 746 69.94 5.07 35.88
CA MET A 746 68.67 5.77 35.69
C MET A 746 68.76 6.98 34.74
N VAL A 747 69.92 7.22 34.11
CA VAL A 747 70.17 8.37 33.21
C VAL A 747 70.52 7.93 31.77
N GLY A 748 70.39 6.62 31.45
CA GLY A 748 70.72 6.06 30.13
C GLY A 748 69.66 6.30 29.03
N GLU A 749 70.01 5.94 27.78
CA GLU A 749 69.14 6.13 26.60
C GLU A 749 67.75 5.49 26.72
N ASP A 750 67.62 4.39 27.46
CA ASP A 750 66.33 3.71 27.62
C ASP A 750 65.34 4.51 28.48
N ALA A 751 65.82 5.36 29.40
CA ALA A 751 64.98 6.33 30.11
C ALA A 751 64.51 7.47 29.18
N ALA A 752 65.33 7.86 28.20
CA ALA A 752 64.92 8.82 27.17
C ALA A 752 63.85 8.24 26.23
N LYS A 753 63.99 6.96 25.83
CA LYS A 753 62.96 6.24 25.05
C LYS A 753 61.66 6.08 25.83
N MET A 754 61.72 5.78 27.13
CA MET A 754 60.54 5.69 28.00
C MET A 754 59.76 7.01 28.00
N ASN A 755 60.41 8.14 28.32
CA ASN A 755 59.76 9.46 28.31
C ASN A 755 59.17 9.80 26.93
N GLN A 756 59.88 9.47 25.84
CA GLN A 756 59.43 9.75 24.47
C GLN A 756 58.19 8.92 24.07
N LEU A 757 58.02 7.71 24.62
CA LEU A 757 56.82 6.90 24.46
C LEU A 757 55.66 7.40 25.34
N GLU A 758 55.94 7.85 26.57
CA GLU A 758 54.91 8.46 27.45
C GLU A 758 54.32 9.73 26.84
N ASP A 759 55.14 10.61 26.26
CA ASP A 759 54.67 11.81 25.54
C ASP A 759 53.83 11.43 24.29
N GLN A 760 54.18 10.36 23.58
CA GLN A 760 53.38 9.86 22.46
C GLN A 760 52.00 9.35 22.91
N VAL A 761 51.95 8.50 23.95
CA VAL A 761 50.69 7.99 24.53
C VAL A 761 49.80 9.15 24.96
N LYS A 762 50.35 10.10 25.71
CA LYS A 762 49.65 11.30 26.17
C LYS A 762 49.10 12.14 25.02
N SER A 763 49.86 12.29 23.92
CA SER A 763 49.37 12.99 22.73
C SER A 763 48.18 12.28 22.06
N ALA A 764 48.18 10.94 22.06
CA ALA A 764 47.08 10.15 21.51
C ALA A 764 45.81 10.27 22.38
N GLU A 765 45.93 10.16 23.70
CA GLU A 765 44.82 10.35 24.65
C GLU A 765 44.14 11.72 24.48
N ASP A 766 44.95 12.77 24.30
CA ASP A 766 44.50 14.14 24.11
C ASP A 766 43.72 14.35 22.80
N THR A 767 43.99 13.53 21.75
CA THR A 767 43.17 13.51 20.52
C THR A 767 41.89 12.68 20.69
N LEU A 768 41.97 11.55 21.39
CA LEU A 768 40.84 10.66 21.66
C LEU A 768 39.78 11.35 22.54
N PHE A 769 40.21 12.14 23.53
CA PHE A 769 39.33 12.99 24.33
C PHE A 769 38.58 14.03 23.48
N LYS A 770 39.28 14.72 22.57
CA LYS A 770 38.67 15.69 21.63
C LYS A 770 37.62 15.02 20.74
N ARG A 771 37.90 13.83 20.20
CA ARG A 771 36.93 13.05 19.41
C ARG A 771 35.72 12.58 20.21
N LYS A 772 35.89 12.12 21.46
CA LYS A 772 34.76 11.78 22.34
C LYS A 772 33.84 12.99 22.58
N LYS A 773 34.40 14.17 22.82
CA LYS A 773 33.63 15.41 23.00
C LYS A 773 32.90 15.86 21.71
N GLU A 774 33.51 15.64 20.55
CA GLU A 774 32.91 15.91 19.25
C GLU A 774 31.72 14.97 18.97
N ILE A 775 31.86 13.68 19.28
CA ILE A 775 30.77 12.68 19.19
C ILE A 775 29.61 13.06 20.12
N GLN A 776 29.88 13.43 21.38
CA GLN A 776 28.83 13.88 22.30
C GLN A 776 28.07 15.10 21.79
N ARG A 777 28.76 16.05 21.13
CA ARG A 777 28.10 17.22 20.52
C ARG A 777 27.16 16.81 19.39
N LEU A 778 27.60 15.90 18.51
CA LEU A 778 26.79 15.36 17.41
C LEU A 778 25.60 14.53 17.92
N GLN A 779 25.75 13.80 19.02
CA GLN A 779 24.65 13.07 19.67
C GLN A 779 23.58 14.03 20.19
N MET A 780 23.95 15.11 20.88
CA MET A 780 23.00 16.14 21.31
C MET A 780 22.32 16.85 20.11
N GLU A 781 23.06 17.12 19.03
CA GLU A 781 22.47 17.71 17.81
C GLU A 781 21.41 16.78 17.20
N ILE A 782 21.71 15.48 17.06
CA ILE A 782 20.76 14.46 16.58
C ILE A 782 19.52 14.37 17.49
N GLU A 783 19.70 14.41 18.81
CA GLU A 783 18.61 14.34 19.78
C GLU A 783 17.71 15.59 19.71
N THR A 784 18.28 16.79 19.53
CA THR A 784 17.49 18.01 19.32
C THR A 784 16.70 18.02 18.01
N GLU A 785 17.28 17.53 16.91
CA GLU A 785 16.57 17.40 15.63
C GLU A 785 15.50 16.30 15.68
N HIS A 786 15.74 15.20 16.40
CA HIS A 786 14.74 14.15 16.60
C HIS A 786 13.51 14.67 17.35
N ASN A 787 13.72 15.40 18.44
CA ASN A 787 12.65 16.05 19.19
C ASN A 787 11.89 17.09 18.32
N ARG A 788 12.59 17.82 17.46
CA ARG A 788 11.97 18.77 16.52
C ARG A 788 11.14 18.07 15.44
N ILE A 789 11.55 16.89 14.97
CA ILE A 789 10.75 16.06 14.05
C ILE A 789 9.46 15.59 14.74
N GLN A 790 9.54 15.07 15.97
CA GLN A 790 8.35 14.65 16.73
C GLN A 790 7.33 15.80 16.91
N GLU A 791 7.80 17.00 17.23
CA GLU A 791 6.95 18.20 17.37
C GLU A 791 6.21 18.53 16.06
N LEU A 792 6.90 18.42 14.91
CA LEU A 792 6.31 18.65 13.59
C LEU A 792 5.33 17.53 13.18
N GLU A 793 5.57 16.28 13.57
CA GLU A 793 4.63 15.16 13.36
C GLU A 793 3.34 15.33 14.17
N ILE A 794 3.44 15.79 15.41
CA ILE A 794 2.28 16.12 16.27
C ILE A 794 1.48 17.27 15.65
N GLN A 795 2.15 18.35 15.22
CA GLN A 795 1.49 19.48 14.54
C GLN A 795 0.81 19.03 13.24
N HIS A 796 1.46 18.19 12.42
CA HIS A 796 0.88 17.65 11.19
C HIS A 796 -0.38 16.80 11.48
N ARG A 797 -0.36 15.99 12.55
CA ARG A 797 -1.51 15.18 12.98
C ARG A 797 -2.71 16.06 13.34
N HIS A 798 -2.51 17.09 14.17
CA HIS A 798 -3.58 18.03 14.52
C HIS A 798 -4.12 18.81 13.31
N PHE A 799 -3.27 19.26 12.38
CA PHE A 799 -3.76 19.91 11.16
C PHE A 799 -4.56 18.95 10.26
N LYS A 800 -4.19 17.66 10.21
CA LYS A 800 -4.95 16.64 9.49
C LYS A 800 -6.32 16.40 10.13
N GLU A 801 -6.37 16.15 11.44
CA GLU A 801 -7.61 15.98 12.21
C GLU A 801 -8.53 17.19 12.09
N HIS A 802 -7.98 18.41 12.14
CA HIS A 802 -8.74 19.64 11.94
C HIS A 802 -9.35 19.73 10.53
N ASN A 803 -8.59 19.35 9.49
CA ASN A 803 -9.07 19.36 8.11
C ASN A 803 -10.13 18.28 7.83
N GLU A 804 -10.01 17.10 8.44
CA GLU A 804 -11.03 16.04 8.40
C GLU A 804 -12.33 16.49 9.09
N ASN A 805 -12.23 17.14 10.25
CA ASN A 805 -13.37 17.73 10.96
C ASN A 805 -14.03 18.88 10.16
N LEU A 806 -13.26 19.77 9.53
CA LEU A 806 -13.79 20.82 8.65
C LEU A 806 -14.50 20.22 7.42
N THR A 807 -13.95 19.15 6.84
CA THR A 807 -14.56 18.46 5.71
C THR A 807 -15.90 17.81 6.10
N ALA A 808 -15.98 17.20 7.28
CA ALA A 808 -17.22 16.65 7.83
C ALA A 808 -18.27 17.74 8.09
N ALA A 809 -17.87 18.87 8.69
CA ALA A 809 -18.75 20.01 8.91
C ALA A 809 -19.27 20.61 7.58
N GLN A 810 -18.41 20.77 6.58
CA GLN A 810 -18.80 21.20 5.24
C GLN A 810 -19.84 20.25 4.61
N ALA A 811 -19.63 18.93 4.72
CA ALA A 811 -20.56 17.93 4.19
C ALA A 811 -21.94 17.95 4.90
N GLN A 812 -21.97 18.23 6.21
CA GLN A 812 -23.24 18.42 6.91
C GLN A 812 -23.95 19.70 6.45
N VAL A 813 -23.25 20.83 6.37
CA VAL A 813 -23.82 22.12 5.94
C VAL A 813 -24.35 22.06 4.50
N THR A 814 -23.69 21.35 3.57
CA THR A 814 -24.22 21.18 2.21
C THR A 814 -25.51 20.36 2.18
N LYS A 815 -25.61 19.32 3.00
CA LYS A 815 -26.80 18.47 3.14
C LYS A 815 -27.99 19.21 3.76
N GLU A 816 -27.75 20.06 4.76
CA GLU A 816 -28.77 20.92 5.36
C GLU A 816 -29.23 22.00 4.37
N LEU A 817 -28.32 22.60 3.60
CA LEU A 817 -28.62 23.55 2.54
C LEU A 817 -29.47 22.92 1.41
N GLU A 818 -29.22 21.67 1.04
CA GLU A 818 -30.07 20.94 0.08
C GLU A 818 -31.48 20.69 0.65
N PHE A 819 -31.58 20.28 1.91
CA PHE A 819 -32.87 20.04 2.57
C PHE A 819 -33.74 21.30 2.66
N GLU A 820 -33.16 22.47 2.96
CA GLU A 820 -33.90 23.73 2.97
C GLU A 820 -34.26 24.24 1.57
N LYS A 821 -33.38 24.07 0.56
CA LYS A 821 -33.75 24.33 -0.85
C LYS A 821 -34.98 23.50 -1.27
N ASP A 822 -35.00 22.23 -0.88
CA ASP A 822 -36.04 21.29 -1.25
C ASP A 822 -37.36 21.56 -0.50
N LYS A 823 -37.30 22.07 0.74
CA LYS A 823 -38.47 22.66 1.44
C LYS A 823 -38.96 23.93 0.75
N ALA A 824 -38.07 24.88 0.45
CA ALA A 824 -38.42 26.15 -0.18
C ALA A 824 -39.14 25.92 -1.52
N ALA A 825 -38.61 25.06 -2.39
CA ALA A 825 -39.24 24.69 -3.65
C ALA A 825 -40.64 24.08 -3.50
N LYS A 826 -40.90 23.33 -2.41
CA LYS A 826 -42.23 22.78 -2.08
C LYS A 826 -43.19 23.85 -1.55
N VAL A 827 -42.70 24.87 -0.86
CA VAL A 827 -43.49 26.04 -0.42
C VAL A 827 -43.82 26.95 -1.59
N THR A 828 -42.85 27.31 -2.44
CA THR A 828 -43.07 28.14 -3.65
C THR A 828 -44.11 27.49 -4.55
N LYS A 829 -44.00 26.19 -4.87
CA LYS A 829 -45.00 25.47 -5.68
C LYS A 829 -46.41 25.44 -5.07
N ARG A 830 -46.56 25.55 -3.74
CA ARG A 830 -47.86 25.69 -3.06
C ARG A 830 -48.38 27.12 -3.15
N MET A 831 -47.51 28.12 -2.97
CA MET A 831 -47.83 29.54 -3.12
C MET A 831 -48.26 29.87 -4.57
N ASP A 832 -47.50 29.43 -5.57
CA ASP A 832 -47.84 29.57 -7.00
C ASP A 832 -49.22 29.01 -7.33
N LYS A 833 -49.58 27.87 -6.71
CA LYS A 833 -50.88 27.24 -6.91
C LYS A 833 -52.00 28.07 -6.26
N LEU A 834 -51.81 28.54 -5.02
CA LEU A 834 -52.78 29.40 -4.34
C LEU A 834 -52.98 30.75 -5.05
N VAL A 835 -51.91 31.34 -5.59
CA VAL A 835 -51.96 32.56 -6.42
C VAL A 835 -52.75 32.30 -7.70
N LYS A 836 -52.51 31.19 -8.41
CA LYS A 836 -53.30 30.80 -9.59
C LYS A 836 -54.77 30.55 -9.25
N ASP A 837 -55.05 29.84 -8.15
CA ASP A 837 -56.42 29.55 -7.68
C ASP A 837 -57.18 30.82 -7.25
N LEU A 838 -56.48 31.87 -6.79
CA LEU A 838 -57.05 33.19 -6.49
C LEU A 838 -57.32 34.02 -7.77
N ARG A 839 -56.36 34.06 -8.71
CA ARG A 839 -56.53 34.76 -10.00
C ARG A 839 -57.69 34.17 -10.80
N ASN A 840 -57.78 32.83 -10.88
CA ASN A 840 -58.88 32.12 -11.55
C ASN A 840 -60.27 32.39 -10.92
N LYS A 841 -60.34 32.80 -9.64
CA LYS A 841 -61.60 33.14 -8.95
C LYS A 841 -62.04 34.60 -9.11
N ARG A 842 -61.25 35.45 -9.79
CA ARG A 842 -61.54 36.88 -9.98
C ARG A 842 -61.50 37.38 -11.43
N GLU A 843 -61.18 36.52 -12.40
CA GLU A 843 -61.11 36.84 -13.84
C GLU A 843 -60.28 38.10 -14.19
N ALA A 844 -59.22 38.37 -13.41
CA ALA A 844 -58.35 39.54 -13.57
C ALA A 844 -57.12 39.22 -14.46
N PRO A 845 -56.84 40.01 -15.51
CA PRO A 845 -55.73 39.74 -16.45
C PRO A 845 -54.35 40.23 -15.98
N ALA A 846 -54.27 40.93 -14.84
CA ALA A 846 -53.02 41.44 -14.25
C ALA A 846 -53.10 41.36 -12.72
N GLY A 847 -51.93 41.36 -12.07
CA GLY A 847 -51.81 41.12 -10.63
C GLY A 847 -52.54 42.15 -9.76
N THR A 848 -53.08 41.71 -8.63
CA THR A 848 -53.92 42.56 -7.77
C THR A 848 -53.08 43.32 -6.73
N ILE A 849 -53.65 44.38 -6.14
CA ILE A 849 -52.94 45.23 -5.16
C ILE A 849 -52.51 44.40 -3.94
N GLU A 850 -53.31 43.41 -3.55
CA GLU A 850 -53.04 42.49 -2.45
C GLU A 850 -51.81 41.58 -2.73
N GLU A 851 -51.55 41.22 -3.99
CA GLU A 851 -50.34 40.47 -4.39
C GLU A 851 -49.09 41.34 -4.23
N VAL A 852 -49.13 42.59 -4.69
CA VAL A 852 -48.00 43.54 -4.53
C VAL A 852 -47.72 43.83 -3.05
N VAL A 853 -48.76 43.90 -2.20
CA VAL A 853 -48.60 44.05 -0.75
C VAL A 853 -47.99 42.79 -0.11
N LEU A 854 -48.36 41.59 -0.57
CA LEU A 854 -47.74 40.34 -0.13
C LEU A 854 -46.28 40.23 -0.56
N ASP A 855 -45.93 40.59 -1.80
CA ASP A 855 -44.55 40.60 -2.29
C ASP A 855 -43.67 41.60 -1.50
N VAL A 856 -44.20 42.78 -1.17
CA VAL A 856 -43.53 43.77 -0.30
C VAL A 856 -43.37 43.25 1.13
N PHE A 857 -44.35 42.50 1.66
CA PHE A 857 -44.24 41.88 2.98
C PHE A 857 -43.19 40.76 2.99
N ALA A 858 -43.21 39.87 2.00
CA ALA A 858 -42.24 38.79 1.84
C ALA A 858 -40.82 39.33 1.64
N ALA A 859 -40.63 40.36 0.80
CA ALA A 859 -39.34 41.02 0.64
C ALA A 859 -38.81 41.62 1.95
N LYS A 860 -39.69 42.22 2.77
CA LYS A 860 -39.34 42.76 4.09
C LYS A 860 -38.98 41.65 5.09
N GLU A 861 -39.69 40.53 5.06
CA GLU A 861 -39.44 39.38 5.93
C GLU A 861 -38.14 38.65 5.56
N ILE A 862 -37.86 38.47 4.27
CA ILE A 862 -36.57 37.99 3.73
C ILE A 862 -35.43 38.91 4.18
N ASN A 863 -35.58 40.24 4.03
CA ASN A 863 -34.53 41.19 4.39
C ASN A 863 -34.25 41.18 5.91
N ASN A 864 -35.28 41.03 6.74
CA ASN A 864 -35.13 40.83 8.18
C ASN A 864 -34.44 39.49 8.50
N GLY A 865 -34.73 38.41 7.75
CA GLY A 865 -34.08 37.11 7.91
C GLY A 865 -32.59 37.14 7.57
N VAL A 866 -32.22 37.82 6.48
CA VAL A 866 -30.81 38.05 6.10
C VAL A 866 -30.09 38.90 7.16
N LEU A 867 -30.73 39.95 7.70
CA LEU A 867 -30.15 40.73 8.79
C LEU A 867 -30.00 39.90 10.08
N TYR A 868 -30.93 39.00 10.40
CA TYR A 868 -30.84 38.11 11.56
C TYR A 868 -29.69 37.10 11.42
N THR A 869 -29.55 36.43 10.27
CA THR A 869 -28.47 35.46 10.04
C THR A 869 -27.09 36.12 9.95
N LEU A 870 -26.99 37.33 9.40
CA LEU A 870 -25.77 38.14 9.50
C LEU A 870 -25.44 38.51 10.96
N GLY A 871 -26.45 38.71 11.80
CA GLY A 871 -26.29 38.89 13.25
C GLY A 871 -25.79 37.64 13.97
N GLN A 872 -26.24 36.44 13.58
CA GLN A 872 -25.71 35.17 14.09
C GLN A 872 -24.26 34.95 13.65
N LEU A 873 -23.94 35.21 12.38
CA LEU A 873 -22.58 35.10 11.85
C LEU A 873 -21.61 36.08 12.57
N ALA A 874 -22.07 37.28 12.91
CA ALA A 874 -21.32 38.24 13.73
C ALA A 874 -21.17 37.83 15.21
N HIS A 875 -21.93 36.84 15.69
CA HIS A 875 -21.79 36.25 17.02
C HIS A 875 -20.79 35.08 17.01
N GLU A 876 -20.81 34.28 15.94
CA GLU A 876 -19.86 33.17 15.71
C GLU A 876 -18.45 33.66 15.33
N PHE A 877 -18.34 34.80 14.65
CA PHE A 877 -17.09 35.40 14.21
C PHE A 877 -16.94 36.84 14.77
N PRO A 878 -16.44 37.02 16.01
CA PRO A 878 -16.44 38.31 16.70
C PRO A 878 -15.72 39.44 15.97
N GLU A 879 -14.66 39.14 15.20
CA GLU A 879 -13.90 40.12 14.41
C GLU A 879 -14.74 40.83 13.34
N LEU A 880 -15.79 40.16 12.84
CA LEU A 880 -16.74 40.76 11.89
C LEU A 880 -17.80 41.63 12.56
N SER A 881 -18.00 41.50 13.89
CA SER A 881 -19.12 42.13 14.61
C SER A 881 -19.11 43.65 14.55
N ASP A 882 -17.97 44.29 14.82
CA ASP A 882 -17.87 45.76 14.81
C ASP A 882 -17.95 46.33 13.40
N VAL A 883 -17.37 45.65 12.40
CA VAL A 883 -17.47 46.03 10.98
C VAL A 883 -18.91 45.92 10.51
N LEU A 884 -19.59 44.82 10.83
CA LEU A 884 -20.97 44.57 10.42
C LEU A 884 -21.96 45.49 11.14
N GLN A 885 -21.81 45.71 12.45
CA GLN A 885 -22.62 46.69 13.19
C GLN A 885 -22.42 48.11 12.65
N THR A 886 -21.19 48.51 12.34
CA THR A 886 -20.90 49.85 11.78
C THR A 886 -21.54 50.02 10.40
N SER A 887 -21.42 49.00 9.54
CA SER A 887 -22.03 48.97 8.20
C SER A 887 -23.56 49.03 8.25
N VAL A 888 -24.18 48.23 9.13
CA VAL A 888 -25.64 48.17 9.30
C VAL A 888 -26.19 49.48 9.88
N LYS A 889 -25.52 50.06 10.89
CA LYS A 889 -25.87 51.38 11.45
C LYS A 889 -25.73 52.50 10.40
N ALA A 890 -24.69 52.49 9.57
CA ALA A 890 -24.48 53.49 8.51
C ALA A 890 -25.59 53.48 7.44
N LEU A 891 -26.26 52.33 7.25
CA LEU A 891 -27.40 52.17 6.34
C LEU A 891 -28.78 52.41 7.01
N ASN A 892 -28.82 52.83 8.28
CA ASN A 892 -30.03 52.91 9.11
C ASN A 892 -30.85 51.61 9.19
N LEU A 893 -30.19 50.46 9.00
CA LEU A 893 -30.76 49.14 9.22
C LEU A 893 -30.49 48.71 10.67
N HIS A 894 -31.27 47.74 11.16
CA HIS A 894 -31.09 47.19 12.51
C HIS A 894 -31.16 45.67 12.45
N ILE A 895 -30.21 45.00 13.09
CA ILE A 895 -30.17 43.54 13.23
C ILE A 895 -31.32 43.14 14.18
N PRO A 896 -32.30 42.33 13.75
CA PRO A 896 -33.35 41.86 14.63
C PRO A 896 -32.75 41.01 15.78
N ALA A 897 -33.21 41.22 17.01
CA ALA A 897 -32.81 40.38 18.14
C ALA A 897 -33.58 39.04 18.20
N LEU A 898 -34.63 38.89 17.39
CA LEU A 898 -35.46 37.68 17.28
C LEU A 898 -35.65 37.31 15.79
N PRO A 899 -35.80 36.01 15.46
CA PRO A 899 -36.01 35.57 14.09
C PRO A 899 -37.36 36.03 13.52
N PRO A 900 -37.49 36.21 12.19
CA PRO A 900 -38.76 36.54 11.54
C PRO A 900 -39.85 35.47 11.75
N GLY A 901 -41.11 35.83 11.51
CA GLY A 901 -42.28 34.95 11.73
C GLY A 901 -42.79 34.83 13.18
N SER A 902 -42.06 35.31 14.20
CA SER A 902 -42.54 35.28 15.60
C SER A 902 -43.58 36.38 15.87
N THR A 903 -44.85 36.02 15.88
CA THR A 903 -45.97 36.94 16.17
C THR A 903 -46.31 36.95 17.66
N SER A 904 -46.15 38.10 18.33
CA SER A 904 -46.50 38.25 19.74
C SER A 904 -48.01 38.39 19.93
N SER A 905 -48.69 37.33 20.39
CA SER A 905 -50.08 37.40 20.85
C SER A 905 -50.14 37.54 22.37
N THR A 906 -50.45 38.74 22.86
CA THR A 906 -50.56 39.03 24.30
C THR A 906 -51.85 38.45 24.88
N ARG A 907 -51.74 37.49 25.82
CA ARG A 907 -52.83 37.15 26.73
C ARG A 907 -52.31 36.82 28.13
N SER A 908 -52.75 37.61 29.12
CA SER A 908 -52.50 37.36 30.54
C SER A 908 -53.37 36.23 31.08
N THR A 909 -52.82 35.36 31.94
CA THR A 909 -53.08 35.36 33.41
C THR A 909 -52.44 34.15 34.12
N LYS A 910 -51.84 34.38 35.30
CA LYS A 910 -51.68 33.47 36.46
C LYS A 910 -51.35 31.98 36.22
N GLY A 911 -50.05 31.66 36.23
CA GLY A 911 -49.35 30.93 37.31
C GLY A 911 -49.77 29.50 37.72
N GLY A 912 -48.78 28.60 37.84
CA GLY A 912 -48.96 27.33 38.56
C GLY A 912 -48.02 26.15 38.26
N GLY A 913 -46.69 26.31 38.42
CA GLY A 913 -45.73 25.23 38.74
C GLY A 913 -45.40 24.14 37.69
N GLY A 914 -44.13 23.69 37.68
CA GLY A 914 -43.74 22.36 37.15
C GLY A 914 -42.53 22.32 36.22
N ALA A 915 -41.38 21.88 36.78
CA ALA A 915 -40.25 21.20 36.14
C ALA A 915 -39.42 21.90 35.01
N THR A 916 -38.09 21.93 35.24
CA THR A 916 -36.95 21.70 34.30
C THR A 916 -37.09 22.14 32.82
N ASP A 917 -36.16 22.89 32.23
CA ASP A 917 -34.71 22.95 32.47
C ASP A 917 -34.15 24.35 32.13
N SER A 918 -32.94 24.71 32.59
CA SER A 918 -32.33 26.02 32.37
C SER A 918 -30.79 25.98 32.46
N ARG A 919 -30.12 25.86 31.31
CA ARG A 919 -28.66 25.84 31.21
C ARG A 919 -28.09 27.27 31.12
N PRO A 920 -27.22 27.71 32.04
CA PRO A 920 -26.76 29.10 32.11
C PRO A 920 -25.58 29.42 31.18
N THR A 921 -25.26 30.71 31.09
CA THR A 921 -24.15 31.29 30.31
C THR A 921 -22.77 31.03 30.91
N SER A 922 -21.77 31.09 30.03
CA SER A 922 -20.31 31.04 30.32
C SER A 922 -19.86 31.78 31.59
N ALA A 923 -19.04 31.10 32.39
CA ALA A 923 -18.02 31.71 33.23
C ALA A 923 -16.83 30.76 33.37
N ARG A 924 -15.62 31.33 33.27
CA ARG A 924 -14.30 30.71 33.43
C ARG A 924 -14.21 29.65 34.55
N SER A 925 -13.58 28.52 34.24
CA SER A 925 -12.67 27.86 35.17
C SER A 925 -11.39 27.49 34.43
N ASP A 926 -10.29 27.38 35.17
CA ASP A 926 -9.17 26.54 34.77
C ASP A 926 -9.68 25.15 34.35
N ARG A 927 -9.00 24.57 33.37
CA ARG A 927 -8.84 23.12 33.25
C ARG A 927 -7.35 22.86 33.09
N SER A 928 -6.83 22.02 33.96
CA SER A 928 -5.54 21.36 33.78
C SER A 928 -5.48 20.66 32.42
N ASP A 929 -4.27 20.47 31.92
CA ASP A 929 -4.00 19.49 30.88
C ASP A 929 -4.18 18.07 31.48
N ASP A 930 -5.42 17.66 31.66
CA ASP A 930 -5.79 16.27 31.91
C ASP A 930 -5.50 15.50 30.62
N VAL A 931 -4.23 15.11 30.45
CA VAL A 931 -3.78 14.20 29.41
C VAL A 931 -4.41 12.84 29.69
N ASP A 932 -5.48 12.50 28.97
CA ASP A 932 -6.12 11.18 29.01
C ASP A 932 -5.13 10.09 28.54
N ILE A 933 -4.32 9.56 29.47
CA ILE A 933 -3.42 8.44 29.23
C ILE A 933 -4.27 7.21 28.86
N PRO A 934 -4.06 6.56 27.68
CA PRO A 934 -4.89 5.44 27.24
C PRO A 934 -4.67 4.15 28.06
N LEU A 935 -5.26 4.08 29.26
CA LEU A 935 -5.19 2.97 30.23
C LEU A 935 -5.97 1.70 29.79
N ALA A 936 -5.89 1.34 28.51
CA ALA A 936 -6.57 0.19 27.93
C ALA A 936 -6.07 -1.18 28.44
N ALA A 937 -4.92 -1.21 29.13
CA ALA A 937 -4.25 -2.44 29.58
C ALA A 937 -4.36 -2.71 31.10
N VAL A 938 -4.84 -1.77 31.91
CA VAL A 938 -4.84 -1.89 33.39
C VAL A 938 -6.27 -2.02 33.93
N LYS A 939 -6.58 -3.12 34.62
CA LYS A 939 -7.90 -3.31 35.26
C LYS A 939 -8.12 -2.25 36.35
N THR A 940 -9.32 -1.69 36.43
CA THR A 940 -9.65 -0.55 37.31
C THR A 940 -9.28 -0.75 38.78
N HIS A 941 -9.44 -1.96 39.33
CA HIS A 941 -9.07 -2.24 40.72
C HIS A 941 -7.55 -2.25 40.99
N VAL A 942 -6.74 -2.59 39.97
CA VAL A 942 -5.27 -2.51 40.04
C VAL A 942 -4.84 -1.06 39.97
N LEU A 943 -5.47 -0.27 39.08
CA LEU A 943 -5.20 1.16 38.96
C LEU A 943 -5.47 1.91 40.29
N VAL A 944 -6.53 1.55 41.02
CA VAL A 944 -6.80 2.10 42.37
C VAL A 944 -5.65 1.79 43.34
N LYS A 945 -5.10 0.57 43.32
CA LYS A 945 -3.93 0.19 44.12
C LYS A 945 -2.65 0.91 43.71
N VAL A 946 -2.41 1.08 42.40
CA VAL A 946 -1.28 1.88 41.87
C VAL A 946 -1.40 3.34 42.33
N VAL A 947 -2.60 3.92 42.33
CA VAL A 947 -2.86 5.29 42.82
C VAL A 947 -2.73 5.39 44.35
N GLU A 948 -3.11 4.37 45.11
CA GLU A 948 -2.85 4.27 46.56
C GLU A 948 -1.34 4.33 46.85
N PHE A 949 -0.53 3.55 46.13
CA PHE A 949 0.94 3.58 46.21
C PHE A 949 1.54 4.95 45.84
N ILE A 950 1.17 5.51 44.67
CA ILE A 950 1.70 6.80 44.19
C ILE A 950 1.41 7.91 45.20
N ASN A 951 0.18 7.98 45.74
CA ASN A 951 -0.19 9.02 46.69
C ASN A 951 0.60 8.94 48.01
N TYR A 952 0.88 7.73 48.51
CA TYR A 952 1.68 7.56 49.72
C TYR A 952 3.14 7.97 49.52
N HIS A 953 3.78 7.49 48.45
CA HIS A 953 5.20 7.75 48.18
C HIS A 953 5.49 9.13 47.57
N HIS A 954 4.47 9.86 47.10
CA HIS A 954 4.61 11.27 46.78
C HIS A 954 4.98 12.11 48.02
N GLU A 955 4.49 11.73 49.20
CA GLU A 955 4.87 12.34 50.48
C GLU A 955 6.01 11.59 51.20
N HIS A 956 6.15 10.28 50.98
CA HIS A 956 7.11 9.40 51.66
C HIS A 956 8.04 8.67 50.67
N PRO A 957 9.17 9.28 50.25
CA PRO A 957 10.05 8.67 49.25
C PRO A 957 10.63 7.34 49.74
N MET A 958 10.40 6.28 48.96
CA MET A 958 10.84 4.90 49.22
C MET A 958 12.38 4.79 49.31
N LYS A 959 12.87 3.85 50.13
CA LYS A 959 14.29 3.48 50.20
C LYS A 959 14.66 2.50 49.08
N ASP A 960 15.85 2.64 48.50
CA ASP A 960 16.35 1.70 47.48
C ASP A 960 16.48 0.28 48.05
N ILE A 961 15.74 -0.67 47.47
CA ILE A 961 15.81 -2.09 47.84
C ILE A 961 17.13 -2.70 47.29
N PRO A 962 18.06 -3.17 48.14
CA PRO A 962 19.33 -3.74 47.68
C PRO A 962 19.11 -5.03 46.88
N THR A 963 19.77 -5.12 45.73
CA THR A 963 19.80 -6.32 44.88
C THR A 963 21.24 -6.84 44.73
N PRO A 964 21.48 -8.16 44.84
CA PRO A 964 20.53 -9.22 45.21
C PRO A 964 20.14 -9.17 46.70
N ILE A 965 18.92 -9.64 46.99
CA ILE A 965 18.40 -9.76 48.36
C ILE A 965 19.03 -11.00 49.02
N THR A 966 19.69 -10.83 50.18
CA THR A 966 20.44 -11.90 50.88
C THR A 966 19.87 -12.26 52.26
N THR A 967 18.80 -11.60 52.70
CA THR A 967 18.11 -11.74 54.00
C THR A 967 16.60 -11.94 53.80
N SER A 968 15.79 -12.01 54.87
CA SER A 968 14.33 -12.05 54.69
C SER A 968 13.86 -10.75 54.02
N PHE A 969 12.83 -10.85 53.18
CA PHE A 969 12.19 -9.70 52.55
C PHE A 969 11.65 -8.70 53.59
N GLU A 970 11.25 -9.22 54.75
CA GLU A 970 10.73 -8.48 55.91
C GLU A 970 11.79 -7.59 56.60
N ASP A 971 13.09 -7.86 56.42
CA ASP A 971 14.19 -7.09 57.02
C ASP A 971 14.61 -5.87 56.18
N VAL A 972 14.06 -5.72 54.97
CA VAL A 972 14.63 -4.90 53.87
C VAL A 972 13.66 -3.82 53.36
N VAL A 973 12.39 -3.87 53.78
CA VAL A 973 11.28 -3.05 53.29
C VAL A 973 10.57 -2.41 54.48
N ASP A 974 10.07 -1.17 54.34
CA ASP A 974 9.40 -0.46 55.44
C ASP A 974 8.01 -1.05 55.74
N ASP A 975 7.55 -0.95 57.00
CA ASP A 975 6.31 -1.59 57.49
C ASP A 975 5.08 -1.35 56.61
N TRP A 976 4.92 -0.14 56.06
CA TRP A 976 3.78 0.20 55.19
C TRP A 976 3.86 -0.49 53.82
N ASP A 977 5.05 -0.58 53.24
CA ASP A 977 5.28 -1.28 51.97
C ASP A 977 5.06 -2.80 52.12
N LEU A 978 5.42 -3.37 53.28
CA LEU A 978 5.15 -4.77 53.62
C LEU A 978 3.64 -5.06 53.69
N ASP A 979 2.86 -4.19 54.35
CA ASP A 979 1.39 -4.31 54.43
C ASP A 979 0.73 -4.03 53.06
N PHE A 980 1.18 -3.02 52.30
CA PHE A 980 0.64 -2.68 51.00
C PHE A 980 0.79 -3.82 49.97
N ILE A 981 1.94 -4.51 49.97
CA ILE A 981 2.23 -5.62 49.05
C ILE A 981 1.73 -6.99 49.58
N ASN A 982 0.94 -7.01 50.65
CA ASN A 982 0.39 -8.23 51.25
C ASN A 982 -0.95 -8.69 50.63
N GLU A 983 -1.07 -8.54 49.31
CA GLU A 983 -2.26 -8.88 48.52
C GLU A 983 -2.16 -10.30 47.91
N SER A 984 -3.18 -10.73 47.16
CA SER A 984 -3.15 -12.02 46.46
C SER A 984 -2.07 -12.07 45.36
N TYR A 985 -1.52 -13.24 45.07
CA TYR A 985 -0.50 -13.38 44.01
C TYR A 985 -1.01 -12.90 42.64
N GLU A 986 -2.29 -13.10 42.32
CA GLU A 986 -2.93 -12.56 41.11
C GLU A 986 -2.85 -11.01 41.09
N MET A 987 -3.23 -10.34 42.19
CA MET A 987 -3.10 -8.88 42.31
C MET A 987 -1.63 -8.43 42.21
N ILE A 988 -0.68 -9.15 42.79
CA ILE A 988 0.75 -8.80 42.72
C ILE A 988 1.28 -8.95 41.28
N PHE A 989 0.89 -9.98 40.54
CA PHE A 989 1.25 -10.11 39.11
C PHE A 989 0.60 -9.02 38.26
N GLU A 990 -0.65 -8.64 38.52
CA GLU A 990 -1.27 -7.51 37.80
C GLU A 990 -0.66 -6.16 38.18
N LEU A 991 -0.20 -5.98 39.42
CA LEU A 991 0.56 -4.81 39.85
C LEU A 991 1.93 -4.74 39.17
N ILE A 992 2.63 -5.87 38.97
CA ILE A 992 3.87 -5.93 38.18
C ILE A 992 3.62 -5.51 36.74
N LEU A 993 2.58 -6.05 36.11
CA LEU A 993 2.21 -5.70 34.72
C LEU A 993 1.80 -4.22 34.61
N ALA A 994 1.03 -3.70 35.56
CA ALA A 994 0.61 -2.30 35.58
C ALA A 994 1.77 -1.34 35.87
N ALA A 995 2.66 -1.66 36.82
CA ALA A 995 3.83 -0.86 37.13
C ALA A 995 4.83 -0.82 35.97
N ASN A 996 5.04 -1.95 35.28
CA ASN A 996 5.87 -2.01 34.07
C ASN A 996 5.21 -1.29 32.86
N TYR A 997 3.87 -1.29 32.76
CA TYR A 997 3.15 -0.54 31.73
C TYR A 997 3.15 0.99 31.99
N LEU A 998 3.24 1.40 33.25
CA LEU A 998 3.25 2.81 33.69
C LEU A 998 4.64 3.36 34.04
N ASP A 999 5.70 2.56 33.81
CA ASP A 999 7.10 2.86 34.15
C ASP A 999 7.35 3.30 35.61
N ILE A 1000 6.64 2.66 36.55
CA ILE A 1000 6.74 2.93 37.99
C ILE A 1000 7.78 1.96 38.60
N SER A 1001 9.06 2.25 38.34
CA SER A 1001 10.17 1.38 38.74
C SER A 1001 10.21 1.01 40.25
N PRO A 1002 9.88 1.90 41.21
CA PRO A 1002 9.84 1.53 42.64
C PRO A 1002 8.77 0.47 42.97
N LEU A 1003 7.56 0.61 42.40
CA LEU A 1003 6.47 -0.35 42.61
C LEU A 1003 6.80 -1.70 41.95
N LEU A 1004 7.39 -1.67 40.76
CA LEU A 1004 7.88 -2.86 40.06
C LEU A 1004 8.94 -3.59 40.91
N ASN A 1005 9.91 -2.86 41.45
CA ASN A 1005 10.96 -3.41 42.31
C ASN A 1005 10.38 -4.02 43.61
N LEU A 1006 9.45 -3.35 44.29
CA LEU A 1006 8.78 -3.87 45.49
C LEU A 1006 8.03 -5.18 45.21
N ALA A 1007 7.22 -5.20 44.15
CA ALA A 1007 6.43 -6.37 43.80
C ALA A 1007 7.29 -7.56 43.31
N CYS A 1008 8.33 -7.30 42.51
CA CYS A 1008 9.31 -8.30 42.12
C CYS A 1008 10.13 -8.82 43.32
N ALA A 1009 10.48 -7.96 44.28
CA ALA A 1009 11.17 -8.35 45.50
C ALA A 1009 10.30 -9.26 46.41
N LYS A 1010 9.00 -8.97 46.54
CA LYS A 1010 8.04 -9.84 47.25
C LYS A 1010 7.97 -11.23 46.61
N ILE A 1011 7.85 -11.33 45.29
CA ILE A 1011 7.85 -12.62 44.57
C ILE A 1011 9.21 -13.33 44.69
N SER A 1012 10.32 -12.59 44.58
CA SER A 1012 11.67 -13.14 44.75
C SER A 1012 11.85 -13.76 46.15
N GLY A 1013 11.39 -13.08 47.21
CA GLY A 1013 11.41 -13.59 48.58
C GLY A 1013 10.49 -14.81 48.80
N VAL A 1014 9.40 -14.94 48.04
CA VAL A 1014 8.54 -16.15 48.07
C VAL A 1014 9.20 -17.33 47.36
N ILE A 1015 9.94 -17.10 46.27
CA ILE A 1015 10.65 -18.14 45.49
C ILE A 1015 11.95 -18.59 46.18
N TYR A 1016 12.66 -17.69 46.86
CA TYR A 1016 13.96 -17.94 47.46
C TYR A 1016 13.93 -19.09 48.47
N GLY A 1017 14.76 -20.12 48.23
CA GLY A 1017 14.87 -21.30 49.10
C GLY A 1017 13.77 -22.37 48.95
N ARG A 1018 12.82 -22.24 48.01
CA ARG A 1018 11.82 -23.28 47.71
C ARG A 1018 12.25 -24.21 46.58
N SER A 1019 11.78 -25.46 46.59
CA SER A 1019 12.03 -26.39 45.48
C SER A 1019 11.15 -26.08 44.25
N PRO A 1020 11.56 -26.47 43.02
CA PRO A 1020 10.75 -26.27 41.82
C PRO A 1020 9.33 -26.85 41.93
N ASP A 1021 9.20 -28.00 42.59
CA ASP A 1021 7.92 -28.68 42.77
C ASP A 1021 7.01 -27.91 43.77
N GLN A 1022 7.58 -27.33 44.82
CA GLN A 1022 6.86 -26.42 45.75
C GLN A 1022 6.45 -25.11 45.07
N ILE A 1023 7.30 -24.57 44.18
CA ILE A 1023 7.00 -23.35 43.42
C ILE A 1023 5.79 -23.59 42.49
N ARG A 1024 5.70 -24.76 41.85
CA ARG A 1024 4.51 -25.16 41.06
C ARG A 1024 3.23 -25.22 41.89
N GLU A 1025 3.30 -25.79 43.10
CA GLU A 1025 2.15 -25.88 44.03
C GLU A 1025 1.68 -24.50 44.54
N ILE A 1026 2.59 -23.54 44.72
CA ILE A 1026 2.29 -22.18 45.22
C ILE A 1026 1.64 -21.29 44.15
N PHE A 1027 2.00 -21.48 42.89
CA PHE A 1027 1.50 -20.67 41.76
C PHE A 1027 0.48 -21.42 40.89
N ASP A 1028 -0.02 -22.58 41.35
CA ASP A 1028 -1.03 -23.43 40.70
C ASP A 1028 -0.70 -23.77 39.22
N ILE A 1029 0.57 -24.10 38.97
CA ILE A 1029 1.10 -24.35 37.61
C ILE A 1029 0.95 -25.84 37.27
N GLU A 1030 0.00 -26.17 36.38
CA GLU A 1030 -0.12 -27.52 35.82
C GLU A 1030 1.21 -27.97 35.18
N ALA A 1031 1.67 -29.18 35.54
CA ALA A 1031 2.96 -29.71 35.07
C ALA A 1031 2.92 -30.00 33.55
N PRO A 1032 3.66 -29.27 32.71
CA PRO A 1032 3.49 -29.30 31.26
C PRO A 1032 4.35 -30.37 30.56
N PHE A 1033 5.03 -31.22 31.33
CA PHE A 1033 5.96 -32.25 30.85
C PHE A 1033 5.65 -33.60 31.50
N THR A 1034 5.84 -34.69 30.77
CA THR A 1034 5.81 -36.03 31.35
C THR A 1034 7.07 -36.30 32.17
N ALA A 1035 7.00 -37.26 33.10
CA ALA A 1035 8.12 -37.58 33.99
C ALA A 1035 9.39 -38.06 33.27
N GLU A 1036 9.27 -38.58 32.04
CA GLU A 1036 10.41 -38.97 31.20
C GLU A 1036 11.07 -37.75 30.52
N GLU A 1037 10.27 -36.81 30.02
CA GLU A 1037 10.76 -35.55 29.43
C GLU A 1037 11.42 -34.66 30.49
N GLU A 1038 10.84 -34.55 31.69
CA GLU A 1038 11.43 -33.75 32.76
C GLU A 1038 12.72 -34.40 33.30
N ALA A 1039 12.81 -35.74 33.33
CA ALA A 1039 14.06 -36.44 33.64
C ALA A 1039 15.15 -36.19 32.58
N PHE A 1040 14.78 -36.18 31.29
CA PHE A 1040 15.69 -35.85 30.19
C PHE A 1040 16.24 -34.41 30.32
N ILE A 1041 15.36 -33.43 30.53
CA ILE A 1041 15.74 -32.01 30.68
C ILE A 1041 16.62 -31.79 31.93
N ARG A 1042 16.33 -32.47 33.06
CA ARG A 1042 17.17 -32.43 34.28
C ARG A 1042 18.52 -33.16 34.10
N GLN A 1043 18.63 -34.10 33.15
CA GLN A 1043 19.88 -34.78 32.81
C GLN A 1043 20.74 -33.98 31.82
N GLU A 1044 20.11 -33.29 30.86
CA GLU A 1044 20.77 -32.42 29.88
C GLU A 1044 21.25 -31.10 30.52
N ASN A 1045 20.48 -30.55 31.47
CA ASN A 1045 20.83 -29.33 32.21
C ASN A 1045 21.34 -29.62 33.64
N GLN A 1046 22.32 -30.53 33.78
CA GLN A 1046 23.06 -30.66 35.05
C GLN A 1046 23.99 -29.46 35.28
N TRP A 1047 23.43 -28.40 35.86
CA TRP A 1047 24.22 -27.29 36.39
C TRP A 1047 25.08 -27.78 37.58
N PRO A 1048 26.33 -27.30 37.72
CA PRO A 1048 27.21 -27.73 38.81
C PRO A 1048 26.77 -27.13 40.15
N GLU A 1049 26.05 -27.90 40.96
CA GLU A 1049 25.91 -27.61 42.39
C GLU A 1049 27.29 -27.71 43.08
N MET A 1050 27.92 -26.56 43.31
CA MET A 1050 28.35 -26.13 44.65
C MET A 1050 28.93 -24.71 44.61
N GLY A 1051 28.59 -23.92 45.64
CA GLY A 1051 28.99 -22.52 45.83
C GLY A 1051 28.33 -21.96 47.08
#